data_AF-A0A640KMB1-F1
#
_entry.id   AF-A0A640KMB1-F1
#
_cell.length_a   1.000
_cell.length_b   1.000
_cell.length_c   1.000
_cell.angle_alpha   90.00
_cell.angle_beta   90.00
_cell.angle_gamma   90.00
#
_symmetry.space_group_name_H-M   'P 1'
#
loop_
_entity.id
_entity.type
_entity.pdbx_description
1 polymer ?
#
loop_
_entity_poly.entity_id
_entity_poly.type
_entity_poly.pdbx_seq_one_letter_code
_entity_poly.pdbx_strand_id
1 'polypeptide(L)'
;MKARLSVFDLRQLHLFGVPFRHCSSLLFELPRSRTHTPHVSTLSLSLWSTRHTGVAAARRCPLLDVLCSTYATVHLSQPQRQRYRTSSLPFSPESCVGWSSPTPVTYPMSLCDQCEIGCRRAGIKDIEDTSAVNADFHFSAIFQPTDPHHQEVQFTKIEGSEKYVEELEVFGRNVLKVNPEALTILAHRAFSDVHHFFRKDHLEGWRRIIEDPEASDNDRYVATTLLKNACIAAGRVLPSCQDTGTAIVLGKRGELCWTGGEDEKYLSKGVWNAYKYHNLRYSQTAALDMFKECNTGDNLPAQLDLLAVPGSDYEFLFIAKGGGSANKAYLYQETKALLNPKSLRAFIEEKLKTLGTAACPPYHLALVIGGTSAEMTMKTVKLASCRYYDSLPTTGDKYGRAFRDLEWEKIVMEVAQKSGIGAQFGGKYFAHQARVIRLPRHGASCPVGLAVSCSADRQILAHINKSGIYVEQLEQNPAQYLPDIPAAHLSTTSVNVDLKRPIDEVRQQLSQYPVGTRVMLNGTLMVARDIAHAKIKEMMDNGEPLPTYMKTSPIYYAGPAKTPEGYASGSFGPTTAGRMDSYVDLFQSHGGSYITLAKGNRSKQVTDACKKHGGFYLGSIGGPAAILAKNSIKEVVCLAFPELGMEAVWKIGWKTSPHLLSSMTRATTCTRRRFRKSTMSPCRDSAPAPSIPPPPPPPPPPSLFGCPSLPLTSPLSLVCVCVGGWVGGCVCVCHSQKDEYPHCSIYLFRLLLCCPFSRVPPTLLTVVSSCTPMTGGIVARGCVWCAFGHEAVKSIAQCLE
;
A
#
# COMPACT_ATOMS: atom_id res chain seq x y z
N MET A 1 -20.46 61.29 17.80
CA MET A 1 -21.36 61.42 18.98
C MET A 1 -21.89 60.02 19.30
N LYS A 2 -21.93 59.49 20.53
CA LYS A 2 -21.48 59.90 21.89
C LYS A 2 -20.92 58.62 22.57
N ALA A 3 -20.13 58.60 23.66
CA ALA A 3 -19.14 59.51 24.25
C ALA A 3 -18.56 58.80 25.52
N ARG A 4 -17.47 59.35 26.11
CA ARG A 4 -16.89 59.04 27.45
C ARG A 4 -16.11 57.70 27.59
N LEU A 5 -15.07 57.60 28.42
CA LEU A 5 -14.20 58.62 29.07
C LEU A 5 -12.82 58.03 29.42
N SER A 6 -11.87 58.90 29.78
CA SER A 6 -10.52 58.62 30.32
C SER A 6 -10.60 58.33 31.86
N VAL A 7 -9.53 58.18 32.69
CA VAL A 7 -8.29 59.00 32.87
C VAL A 7 -7.20 58.25 33.71
N PHE A 8 -5.98 58.83 33.74
CA PHE A 8 -4.89 58.72 34.75
C PHE A 8 -3.94 57.50 34.70
N ASP A 9 -2.60 57.64 34.90
CA ASP A 9 -1.75 58.85 34.93
C ASP A 9 -0.25 58.60 34.55
N LEU A 10 0.50 59.70 34.36
CA LEU A 10 1.96 59.95 34.34
C LEU A 10 2.91 58.84 34.90
N ARG A 11 4.17 58.64 34.44
CA ARG A 11 5.24 59.65 34.21
C ARG A 11 6.54 59.07 33.56
N GLN A 12 7.46 59.98 33.17
CA GLN A 12 8.90 59.82 32.83
C GLN A 12 9.35 59.27 31.46
N LEU A 13 10.56 59.69 31.04
CA LEU A 13 11.23 59.47 29.75
C LEU A 13 12.65 58.89 29.95
N HIS A 14 13.24 58.30 28.91
CA HIS A 14 14.55 58.74 28.40
C HIS A 14 14.75 58.38 26.91
N LEU A 15 15.92 58.67 26.33
CA LEU A 15 16.11 59.04 24.91
C LEU A 15 17.26 58.30 24.19
N PHE A 16 17.44 58.65 22.90
CA PHE A 16 18.48 58.25 21.92
C PHE A 16 18.20 56.96 21.12
N GLY A 17 18.31 56.92 19.78
CA GLY A 17 18.65 57.98 18.81
C GLY A 17 18.24 57.65 17.36
N VAL A 18 18.27 58.65 16.46
CA VAL A 18 17.66 58.65 15.09
C VAL A 18 18.70 59.15 14.07
N PRO A 19 18.90 58.48 12.90
CA PRO A 19 18.35 58.94 11.60
C PRO A 19 18.11 57.81 10.55
N PHE A 20 17.42 57.94 9.38
CA PHE A 20 16.54 58.97 8.77
C PHE A 20 15.74 58.36 7.57
N ARG A 21 14.53 58.89 7.27
CA ARG A 21 13.86 59.01 5.92
C ARG A 21 13.58 57.74 5.04
N HIS A 22 12.59 57.71 4.12
CA HIS A 22 11.24 58.31 4.03
C HIS A 22 10.46 57.73 2.82
N CYS A 23 9.16 57.36 3.00
CA CYS A 23 8.11 57.20 1.96
C CYS A 23 8.33 56.14 0.82
N SER A 24 7.35 55.66 0.05
CA SER A 24 5.96 56.10 -0.19
C SER A 24 4.91 54.98 -0.35
N SER A 25 3.67 55.35 -0.06
CA SER A 25 2.34 54.81 -0.43
C SER A 25 2.00 54.97 -1.94
N LEU A 26 0.90 54.48 -2.57
CA LEU A 26 -0.23 53.56 -2.25
C LEU A 26 -1.00 53.17 -3.56
N LEU A 27 -1.87 52.14 -3.47
CA LEU A 27 -3.18 51.94 -4.15
C LEU A 27 -3.37 51.69 -5.68
N PHE A 28 -4.49 51.01 -5.95
CA PHE A 28 -5.20 50.76 -7.22
C PHE A 28 -6.28 51.85 -7.46
N GLU A 29 -6.71 52.08 -8.72
CA GLU A 29 -8.06 51.69 -9.20
C GLU A 29 -8.26 51.83 -10.74
N LEU A 30 -9.49 51.60 -11.23
CA LEU A 30 -9.88 51.22 -12.61
C LEU A 30 -10.56 52.40 -13.39
N PRO A 31 -11.27 52.18 -14.53
CA PRO A 31 -10.74 51.86 -15.87
C PRO A 31 -11.35 52.74 -17.01
N ARG A 32 -10.87 52.62 -18.28
CA ARG A 32 -11.75 52.61 -19.49
C ARG A 32 -11.06 52.31 -20.85
N SER A 33 -11.54 51.25 -21.50
CA SER A 33 -11.79 51.02 -22.94
C SER A 33 -11.18 51.89 -24.07
N ARG A 34 -10.66 51.18 -25.11
CA ARG A 34 -10.58 51.57 -26.55
C ARG A 34 -9.58 52.71 -26.90
N THR A 35 -8.90 52.77 -28.05
CA THR A 35 -8.88 51.94 -29.29
C THR A 35 -7.57 52.16 -30.09
N HIS A 36 -7.36 51.36 -31.15
CA HIS A 36 -6.48 51.61 -32.32
C HIS A 36 -4.94 51.53 -32.20
N THR A 37 -4.40 50.58 -32.95
CA THR A 37 -3.10 50.60 -33.67
C THR A 37 -3.19 51.53 -34.90
N PRO A 38 -2.11 51.79 -35.70
CA PRO A 38 -0.72 51.26 -35.65
C PRO A 38 0.37 52.36 -35.72
N HIS A 39 1.66 51.98 -35.84
CA HIS A 39 2.46 52.27 -37.05
C HIS A 39 3.79 51.50 -37.12
N VAL A 40 4.42 51.48 -38.29
CA VAL A 40 5.64 50.74 -38.65
C VAL A 40 6.65 51.65 -39.35
N SER A 41 7.93 51.54 -38.98
CA SER A 41 9.12 51.93 -39.77
C SER A 41 10.37 51.24 -39.16
N THR A 42 11.27 50.52 -39.84
CA THR A 42 12.10 50.76 -41.06
C THR A 42 13.18 51.84 -40.85
N LEU A 43 14.47 51.69 -41.24
CA LEU A 43 15.32 50.55 -41.70
C LEU A 43 16.78 51.08 -41.81
N SER A 44 17.84 50.26 -41.69
CA SER A 44 19.14 50.48 -42.38
C SER A 44 20.19 49.37 -42.08
N LEU A 45 21.25 49.30 -42.90
CA LEU A 45 22.30 48.27 -42.87
C LEU A 45 23.69 48.89 -42.61
N SER A 46 24.66 48.06 -42.21
CA SER A 46 26.01 48.08 -42.83
C SER A 46 26.80 46.80 -42.47
N LEU A 47 27.86 46.52 -43.23
CA LEU A 47 28.73 45.33 -43.10
C LEU A 47 30.15 45.76 -42.74
N TRP A 48 30.96 44.87 -42.13
CA TRP A 48 32.26 44.46 -42.70
C TRP A 48 32.93 43.29 -41.96
N SER A 49 33.97 42.73 -42.58
CA SER A 49 34.89 41.68 -42.09
C SER A 49 36.30 42.27 -41.81
N THR A 50 37.43 41.60 -41.52
CA THR A 50 37.93 40.21 -41.76
C THR A 50 39.25 39.93 -40.98
N ARG A 51 39.67 38.64 -40.88
CA ARG A 51 41.08 38.10 -40.87
C ARG A 51 42.03 38.22 -39.64
N HIS A 52 42.25 37.05 -39.00
CA HIS A 52 43.51 36.25 -38.89
C HIS A 52 44.91 36.79 -38.49
N THR A 53 45.50 36.11 -37.50
CA THR A 53 46.86 35.44 -37.43
C THR A 53 46.76 34.27 -36.41
N GLY A 54 47.71 33.36 -36.13
CA GLY A 54 49.03 33.00 -36.71
C GLY A 54 50.15 32.84 -35.63
N VAL A 55 51.08 31.86 -35.64
CA VAL A 55 51.26 30.58 -36.38
C VAL A 55 52.43 29.74 -35.76
N ALA A 56 52.60 28.44 -36.13
CA ALA A 56 53.80 27.56 -35.88
C ALA A 56 54.09 27.06 -34.43
N ALA A 57 54.82 25.95 -34.13
CA ALA A 57 55.30 24.73 -34.85
C ALA A 57 56.04 23.80 -33.82
N ALA A 58 56.53 22.55 -34.04
CA ALA A 58 56.16 21.36 -34.85
C ALA A 58 57.19 20.20 -34.56
N ARG A 59 57.07 19.01 -35.22
CA ARG A 59 57.96 17.79 -35.20
C ARG A 59 57.71 16.79 -34.03
N ARG A 60 57.91 15.46 -34.16
CA ARG A 60 58.25 14.54 -35.31
C ARG A 60 57.77 13.10 -35.01
N CYS A 61 57.62 12.25 -36.04
CA CYS A 61 57.35 10.80 -35.95
C CYS A 61 58.65 9.97 -36.07
N PRO A 62 58.69 8.65 -35.75
CA PRO A 62 58.55 7.64 -36.82
C PRO A 62 57.96 6.23 -36.44
N LEU A 63 57.27 5.60 -37.41
CA LEU A 63 57.20 4.14 -37.76
C LEU A 63 56.76 3.08 -36.69
N LEU A 64 56.08 1.96 -36.99
CA LEU A 64 55.26 1.40 -38.11
C LEU A 64 54.51 0.14 -37.51
N ASP A 65 53.82 -0.84 -38.12
CA ASP A 65 53.49 -1.30 -39.50
C ASP A 65 52.27 -2.28 -39.46
N VAL A 66 52.07 -3.08 -40.53
CA VAL A 66 51.19 -4.26 -40.72
C VAL A 66 49.73 -3.99 -41.10
N LEU A 67 49.60 -3.25 -42.21
CA LEU A 67 48.98 -3.71 -43.47
C LEU A 67 47.45 -3.94 -43.62
N CYS A 68 47.05 -3.92 -44.89
CA CYS A 68 45.66 -3.86 -45.38
C CYS A 68 45.54 -4.48 -46.79
N SER A 69 44.46 -5.23 -47.05
CA SER A 69 44.01 -5.71 -48.37
C SER A 69 42.57 -6.25 -48.24
N THR A 70 41.62 -6.07 -49.15
CA THR A 70 41.64 -5.44 -50.50
C THR A 70 40.23 -4.95 -50.89
N TYR A 71 40.14 -3.97 -51.80
CA TYR A 71 38.89 -3.59 -52.49
C TYR A 71 38.70 -4.39 -53.79
N ALA A 72 37.46 -4.76 -54.13
CA ALA A 72 37.05 -5.09 -55.51
C ALA A 72 35.52 -4.96 -55.70
N THR A 73 35.09 -4.51 -56.88
CA THR A 73 33.68 -4.27 -57.25
C THR A 73 33.21 -5.27 -58.31
N VAL A 74 31.97 -5.76 -58.25
CA VAL A 74 31.34 -6.52 -59.36
C VAL A 74 29.90 -6.07 -59.58
N HIS A 75 29.47 -6.06 -60.85
CA HIS A 75 28.19 -5.53 -61.33
C HIS A 75 27.04 -6.55 -61.36
N LEU A 76 25.82 -6.01 -61.56
CA LEU A 76 24.62 -6.70 -62.02
C LEU A 76 24.86 -7.69 -63.17
N SER A 77 24.27 -8.88 -63.11
CA SER A 77 23.75 -9.58 -64.29
C SER A 77 22.65 -10.59 -63.90
N GLN A 78 21.65 -10.76 -64.79
CA GLN A 78 20.74 -11.91 -64.78
C GLN A 78 21.33 -13.03 -65.64
N PRO A 79 20.85 -14.28 -65.46
CA PRO A 79 20.43 -15.03 -66.63
C PRO A 79 18.97 -15.53 -66.53
N GLN A 80 18.36 -15.77 -67.69
CA GLN A 80 16.99 -16.28 -67.81
C GLN A 80 16.92 -17.81 -67.93
N ARG A 81 15.74 -18.37 -67.58
CA ARG A 81 15.01 -19.47 -68.26
C ARG A 81 15.82 -20.62 -68.89
N GLN A 82 15.42 -21.85 -68.58
CA GLN A 82 14.63 -22.66 -69.53
C GLN A 82 13.81 -23.79 -68.84
N ARG A 83 12.99 -24.51 -69.63
CA ARG A 83 12.02 -25.53 -69.17
C ARG A 83 12.22 -26.86 -69.90
N TYR A 84 12.08 -27.97 -69.18
CA TYR A 84 11.49 -29.23 -69.64
C TYR A 84 10.59 -29.73 -68.47
N ARG A 85 9.31 -30.15 -68.61
CA ARG A 85 8.70 -31.26 -69.40
C ARG A 85 9.33 -32.62 -69.03
N THR A 86 8.61 -33.65 -68.57
CA THR A 86 7.15 -33.87 -68.34
C THR A 86 7.00 -34.90 -67.17
N SER A 87 5.91 -35.60 -66.80
CA SER A 87 4.53 -35.88 -67.32
C SER A 87 3.64 -36.53 -66.24
N SER A 88 2.38 -36.81 -66.58
CA SER A 88 1.44 -37.80 -65.99
C SER A 88 0.77 -37.52 -64.63
N LEU A 89 -0.57 -37.68 -64.65
CA LEU A 89 -1.53 -37.71 -63.54
C LEU A 89 -1.81 -39.19 -63.13
N PRO A 90 -2.92 -39.52 -62.45
CA PRO A 90 -3.15 -39.44 -61.00
C PRO A 90 -3.44 -40.86 -60.43
N PHE A 91 -3.85 -40.98 -59.16
CA PHE A 91 -4.95 -41.89 -58.74
C PHE A 91 -5.34 -41.68 -57.26
N SER A 92 -6.64 -41.74 -56.98
CA SER A 92 -7.19 -42.14 -55.68
C SER A 92 -7.53 -43.64 -55.72
N PRO A 93 -7.88 -44.26 -54.58
CA PRO A 93 -9.28 -44.67 -54.48
C PRO A 93 -9.89 -44.53 -53.07
N GLU A 94 -11.22 -44.57 -53.01
CA GLU A 94 -11.99 -44.72 -51.77
C GLU A 94 -12.35 -46.19 -51.51
N SER A 95 -12.86 -46.45 -50.31
CA SER A 95 -13.68 -47.60 -49.90
C SER A 95 -13.01 -48.99 -49.75
N CYS A 96 -13.29 -49.61 -48.61
CA CYS A 96 -13.90 -50.95 -48.54
C CYS A 96 -14.52 -51.15 -47.14
N VAL A 97 -15.57 -51.97 -47.05
CA VAL A 97 -16.30 -52.28 -45.81
C VAL A 97 -16.36 -53.80 -45.64
N GLY A 98 -16.15 -54.32 -44.44
CA GLY A 98 -16.34 -55.75 -44.15
C GLY A 98 -15.86 -56.18 -42.76
N TRP A 99 -16.74 -56.84 -42.00
CA TRP A 99 -16.38 -57.55 -40.76
C TRP A 99 -16.13 -59.03 -41.06
N SER A 100 -15.13 -59.63 -40.39
CA SER A 100 -15.19 -61.03 -39.97
C SER A 100 -14.11 -61.38 -38.93
N SER A 101 -14.51 -62.14 -37.91
CA SER A 101 -13.65 -62.82 -36.93
C SER A 101 -13.28 -64.23 -37.45
N PRO A 102 -12.25 -64.94 -36.92
CA PRO A 102 -12.26 -65.45 -35.54
C PRO A 102 -10.88 -65.46 -34.80
N THR A 103 -10.89 -66.03 -33.59
CA THR A 103 -9.80 -66.18 -32.60
C THR A 103 -9.09 -67.55 -32.71
N PRO A 104 -8.15 -67.97 -31.82
CA PRO A 104 -7.38 -67.29 -30.75
C PRO A 104 -5.84 -67.53 -30.80
N VAL A 105 -5.07 -67.02 -29.83
CA VAL A 105 -4.08 -67.74 -28.97
C VAL A 105 -3.48 -66.78 -27.94
N THR A 106 -3.05 -67.29 -26.78
CA THR A 106 -2.72 -66.53 -25.56
C THR A 106 -1.23 -66.55 -25.17
N TYR A 107 -0.80 -65.51 -24.45
CA TYR A 107 0.33 -65.53 -23.50
C TYR A 107 -0.16 -64.94 -22.16
N PRO A 108 0.44 -65.31 -21.01
CA PRO A 108 -0.14 -65.06 -19.69
C PRO A 108 -0.06 -63.59 -19.22
N MET A 109 -1.04 -63.19 -18.42
CA MET A 109 -1.21 -61.82 -17.92
C MET A 109 -0.10 -61.38 -16.96
N SER A 110 0.23 -60.09 -16.99
CA SER A 110 1.09 -59.45 -15.97
C SER A 110 0.27 -59.09 -14.72
N LEU A 111 0.90 -59.01 -13.54
CA LEU A 111 0.21 -58.78 -12.26
C LEU A 111 -0.41 -57.37 -12.07
N CYS A 112 -0.55 -56.57 -13.12
CA CYS A 112 -1.11 -55.21 -13.03
C CYS A 112 -2.65 -55.19 -12.94
N ASP A 113 -3.32 -56.16 -13.57
CA ASP A 113 -4.76 -56.10 -13.88
C ASP A 113 -5.72 -56.37 -12.69
N GLN A 114 -5.18 -56.52 -11.47
CA GLN A 114 -5.98 -56.65 -10.23
C GLN A 114 -5.79 -55.48 -9.25
N CYS A 115 -5.21 -54.37 -9.69
CA CYS A 115 -5.10 -53.17 -8.87
C CYS A 115 -6.43 -52.37 -8.85
N GLU A 116 -7.32 -52.66 -7.89
CA GLU A 116 -8.59 -51.91 -7.70
C GLU A 116 -8.42 -50.46 -7.19
N ILE A 117 -7.23 -49.85 -7.31
CA ILE A 117 -7.01 -48.41 -7.14
C ILE A 117 -7.56 -47.70 -8.39
N GLY A 118 -8.90 -47.60 -8.44
CA GLY A 118 -9.65 -47.49 -9.68
C GLY A 118 -9.31 -46.30 -10.58
N CYS A 119 -8.70 -46.60 -11.74
CA CYS A 119 -8.49 -45.65 -12.85
C CYS A 119 -9.80 -45.27 -13.60
N ARG A 120 -10.92 -45.04 -12.89
CA ARG A 120 -12.08 -44.33 -13.45
C ARG A 120 -11.79 -42.81 -13.44
N ARG A 121 -11.01 -42.34 -14.42
CA ARG A 121 -10.74 -40.90 -14.66
C ARG A 121 -12.02 -40.15 -15.07
N ALA A 122 -12.83 -39.79 -14.09
CA ALA A 122 -14.03 -38.96 -14.29
C ALA A 122 -13.65 -37.49 -14.53
N GLY A 123 -13.46 -37.12 -15.81
CA GLY A 123 -13.75 -35.76 -16.31
C GLY A 123 -12.86 -34.58 -15.90
N ILE A 124 -11.75 -34.78 -15.17
CA ILE A 124 -10.86 -33.67 -14.79
C ILE A 124 -9.84 -33.37 -15.91
N LYS A 125 -10.20 -32.46 -16.82
CA LYS A 125 -9.28 -31.80 -17.78
C LYS A 125 -8.70 -30.51 -17.19
N ASP A 126 -7.94 -30.62 -16.10
CA ASP A 126 -7.30 -29.47 -15.40
C ASP A 126 -6.08 -28.90 -16.15
N ILE A 127 -5.57 -29.66 -17.12
CA ILE A 127 -4.45 -29.37 -18.03
C ILE A 127 -4.87 -29.92 -19.39
N GLU A 128 -4.61 -29.18 -20.48
CA GLU A 128 -4.75 -29.73 -21.83
C GLU A 128 -3.55 -30.63 -22.15
N ASP A 129 -3.81 -31.87 -22.55
CA ASP A 129 -2.77 -32.81 -23.02
C ASP A 129 -2.19 -32.32 -24.36
N THR A 130 -1.26 -31.36 -24.29
CA THR A 130 -0.50 -30.88 -25.44
C THR A 130 0.64 -31.85 -25.75
N SER A 131 0.45 -32.64 -26.80
CA SER A 131 1.55 -33.35 -27.45
C SER A 131 2.61 -32.32 -27.86
N ALA A 132 3.85 -32.49 -27.37
CA ALA A 132 4.91 -31.53 -27.62
C ALA A 132 5.36 -31.59 -29.09
N VAL A 133 4.96 -30.57 -29.85
CA VAL A 133 5.32 -30.35 -31.26
C VAL A 133 5.95 -28.96 -31.37
N ASN A 134 6.91 -28.80 -32.29
CA ASN A 134 7.56 -27.51 -32.55
C ASN A 134 6.53 -26.39 -32.73
N ALA A 135 6.60 -25.39 -31.85
CA ALA A 135 5.71 -24.23 -31.87
C ALA A 135 6.42 -23.03 -32.48
N ASP A 136 5.79 -22.38 -33.45
CA ASP A 136 6.29 -21.12 -34.03
C ASP A 136 6.36 -20.02 -32.98
N PHE A 137 7.33 -19.11 -33.15
CA PHE A 137 7.47 -17.96 -32.26
C PHE A 137 6.27 -17.01 -32.37
N HIS A 138 5.64 -16.71 -31.23
CA HIS A 138 4.58 -15.74 -31.11
C HIS A 138 4.82 -14.82 -29.91
N PHE A 139 5.04 -13.52 -30.17
CA PHE A 139 5.11 -12.52 -29.11
C PHE A 139 3.70 -12.12 -28.65
N SER A 140 3.41 -12.34 -27.36
CA SER A 140 2.19 -11.90 -26.70
C SER A 140 2.59 -11.08 -25.46
N ALA A 141 2.20 -9.81 -25.41
CA ALA A 141 2.48 -8.95 -24.26
C ALA A 141 1.62 -9.39 -23.05
N ILE A 142 2.17 -9.33 -21.83
CA ILE A 142 1.43 -9.73 -20.62
C ILE A 142 0.19 -8.85 -20.42
N PHE A 143 0.31 -7.53 -20.57
CA PHE A 143 -0.82 -6.60 -20.42
C PHE A 143 -1.34 -6.18 -21.79
N GLN A 144 -2.62 -6.40 -22.05
CA GLN A 144 -3.29 -6.15 -23.34
C GLN A 144 -4.58 -5.33 -23.15
N PRO A 145 -4.56 -4.16 -22.48
CA PRO A 145 -5.76 -3.37 -22.26
C PRO A 145 -6.42 -2.96 -23.59
N THR A 146 -7.74 -3.10 -23.68
CA THR A 146 -8.53 -2.68 -24.86
C THR A 146 -8.56 -1.16 -25.01
N ASP A 147 -8.36 -0.44 -23.90
CA ASP A 147 -8.11 0.99 -23.84
C ASP A 147 -6.74 1.24 -23.16
N PRO A 148 -5.64 1.29 -23.93
CA PRO A 148 -4.28 1.51 -23.41
C PRO A 148 -3.95 2.99 -23.10
N HIS A 149 -4.75 3.90 -23.63
CA HIS A 149 -4.57 5.37 -23.55
C HIS A 149 -5.58 6.05 -22.61
N HIS A 150 -6.50 5.27 -22.03
CA HIS A 150 -7.58 5.72 -21.15
C HIS A 150 -8.56 6.69 -21.84
N GLN A 151 -8.93 6.42 -23.08
CA GLN A 151 -9.89 7.19 -23.88
C GLN A 151 -11.29 7.29 -23.22
N GLU A 152 -11.68 6.35 -22.36
CA GLU A 152 -12.91 6.45 -21.55
C GLU A 152 -12.84 7.55 -20.45
N VAL A 153 -11.64 8.04 -20.12
CA VAL A 153 -11.41 9.03 -19.07
C VAL A 153 -11.53 10.45 -19.63
N GLN A 154 -12.30 11.29 -18.93
CA GLN A 154 -12.45 12.70 -19.30
C GLN A 154 -11.20 13.49 -18.89
N PHE A 155 -10.51 14.09 -19.85
CA PHE A 155 -9.34 14.95 -19.62
C PHE A 155 -9.64 16.42 -19.90
N THR A 156 -9.10 17.31 -19.06
CA THR A 156 -9.07 18.75 -19.27
C THR A 156 -7.65 19.16 -19.69
N LYS A 157 -7.52 19.89 -20.81
CA LYS A 157 -6.25 20.49 -21.23
C LYS A 157 -5.86 21.64 -20.30
N ILE A 158 -4.58 21.74 -19.92
CA ILE A 158 -4.04 22.92 -19.26
C ILE A 158 -3.99 24.07 -20.27
N GLU A 159 -4.61 25.20 -19.95
CA GLU A 159 -4.67 26.37 -20.84
C GLU A 159 -3.26 26.92 -21.15
N GLY A 160 -3.02 27.28 -22.41
CA GLY A 160 -1.72 27.79 -22.86
C GLY A 160 -0.58 26.77 -22.79
N SER A 161 -0.86 25.47 -22.77
CA SER A 161 0.16 24.41 -22.60
C SER A 161 0.79 23.93 -23.91
N GLU A 162 0.20 24.24 -25.07
CA GLU A 162 0.79 23.97 -26.39
C GLU A 162 2.17 24.63 -26.56
N LYS A 163 2.46 25.75 -25.89
CA LYS A 163 3.78 26.40 -25.89
C LYS A 163 4.92 25.56 -25.27
N TYR A 164 4.60 24.46 -24.58
CA TYR A 164 5.59 23.54 -24.00
C TYR A 164 5.91 22.34 -24.91
N VAL A 165 5.25 22.24 -26.07
CA VAL A 165 5.42 21.11 -27.00
C VAL A 165 5.69 21.59 -28.43
N GLU A 166 6.46 20.80 -29.16
CA GLU A 166 6.83 21.07 -30.55
C GLU A 166 6.95 19.74 -31.29
N GLU A 167 6.14 19.55 -32.34
CA GLU A 167 6.22 18.39 -33.24
C GLU A 167 7.30 18.64 -34.29
N LEU A 168 8.31 17.77 -34.34
CA LEU A 168 9.37 17.74 -35.34
C LEU A 168 9.31 16.46 -36.16
N GLU A 169 9.92 16.46 -37.34
CA GLU A 169 10.23 15.24 -38.08
C GLU A 169 11.74 14.96 -37.99
N VAL A 170 12.13 13.75 -37.58
CA VAL A 170 13.53 13.32 -37.48
C VAL A 170 13.67 11.92 -38.06
N PHE A 171 14.51 11.77 -39.10
CA PHE A 171 14.68 10.51 -39.84
C PHE A 171 13.36 9.88 -40.34
N GLY A 172 12.39 10.70 -40.79
CA GLY A 172 11.09 10.22 -41.26
C GLY A 172 10.13 9.79 -40.14
N ARG A 173 10.37 10.19 -38.88
CA ARG A 173 9.53 9.87 -37.73
C ARG A 173 9.16 11.13 -36.94
N ASN A 174 7.91 11.22 -36.50
CA ASN A 174 7.43 12.34 -35.69
C ASN A 174 7.99 12.26 -34.27
N VAL A 175 8.65 13.35 -33.85
CA VAL A 175 9.25 13.55 -32.53
C VAL A 175 8.49 14.66 -31.82
N LEU A 176 8.16 14.43 -30.55
CA LEU A 176 7.59 15.44 -29.67
C LEU A 176 8.70 15.98 -28.76
N LYS A 177 9.17 17.20 -29.01
CA LYS A 177 9.93 17.93 -28.00
C LYS A 177 8.97 18.36 -26.90
N VAL A 178 9.33 18.10 -25.65
CA VAL A 178 8.60 18.52 -24.46
C VAL A 178 9.54 19.36 -23.61
N ASN A 179 9.19 20.61 -23.35
CA ASN A 179 9.89 21.43 -22.37
C ASN A 179 9.71 20.80 -20.98
N PRO A 180 10.78 20.46 -20.24
CA PRO A 180 10.66 19.71 -18.98
C PRO A 180 9.88 20.46 -17.89
N GLU A 181 9.71 21.79 -17.97
CA GLU A 181 8.84 22.52 -17.05
C GLU A 181 7.34 22.15 -17.19
N ALA A 182 6.94 21.53 -18.32
CA ALA A 182 5.65 20.86 -18.43
C ALA A 182 5.44 19.81 -17.35
N LEU A 183 6.50 19.10 -16.94
CA LEU A 183 6.46 18.06 -15.91
C LEU A 183 6.28 18.68 -14.50
N THR A 184 6.92 19.82 -14.23
CA THR A 184 6.68 20.61 -13.02
C THR A 184 5.21 21.03 -12.92
N ILE A 185 4.68 21.62 -13.99
CA ILE A 185 3.31 22.16 -14.05
C ILE A 185 2.30 21.03 -13.92
N LEU A 186 2.50 19.92 -14.64
CA LEU A 186 1.64 18.75 -14.62
C LEU A 186 1.61 18.09 -13.23
N ALA A 187 2.78 17.77 -12.66
CA ALA A 187 2.85 17.13 -11.35
C ALA A 187 2.32 18.04 -10.23
N HIS A 188 2.58 19.36 -10.30
CA HIS A 188 1.97 20.33 -9.38
C HIS A 188 0.44 20.27 -9.49
N ARG A 189 -0.13 20.42 -10.70
CA ARG A 189 -1.58 20.42 -10.89
C ARG A 189 -2.23 19.10 -10.42
N ALA A 190 -1.64 17.96 -10.76
CA ALA A 190 -2.15 16.65 -10.38
C ALA A 190 -2.12 16.45 -8.85
N PHE A 191 -0.98 16.71 -8.19
CA PHE A 191 -0.90 16.57 -6.74
C PHE A 191 -1.71 17.63 -5.97
N SER A 192 -1.98 18.80 -6.54
CA SER A 192 -2.97 19.73 -5.99
C SER A 192 -4.40 19.18 -6.06
N ASP A 193 -4.91 18.88 -7.26
CA ASP A 193 -6.32 18.48 -7.42
C ASP A 193 -6.65 17.17 -6.68
N VAL A 194 -5.75 16.19 -6.71
CA VAL A 194 -5.99 14.84 -6.15
C VAL A 194 -6.17 14.83 -4.62
N HIS A 195 -5.81 15.90 -3.91
CA HIS A 195 -6.08 16.02 -2.47
C HIS A 195 -7.47 16.57 -2.14
N HIS A 196 -8.14 17.22 -3.09
CA HIS A 196 -9.38 17.96 -2.88
C HIS A 196 -10.60 17.33 -3.56
N PHE A 197 -10.39 16.55 -4.63
CA PHE A 197 -11.44 15.93 -5.43
C PHE A 197 -11.29 14.40 -5.50
N PHE A 198 -12.33 13.73 -6.01
CA PHE A 198 -12.40 12.27 -6.13
C PHE A 198 -12.94 11.86 -7.51
N ARG A 199 -12.73 10.60 -7.89
CA ARG A 199 -13.37 9.99 -9.05
C ARG A 199 -14.86 9.71 -8.78
N LYS A 200 -15.66 9.72 -9.85
CA LYS A 200 -17.11 9.45 -9.82
C LYS A 200 -17.42 8.07 -9.21
N ASP A 201 -16.66 7.03 -9.57
CA ASP A 201 -16.83 5.66 -9.08
C ASP A 201 -16.76 5.54 -7.54
N HIS A 202 -15.94 6.38 -6.90
CA HIS A 202 -15.78 6.46 -5.46
C HIS A 202 -16.91 7.26 -4.78
N LEU A 203 -17.34 8.37 -5.38
CA LEU A 203 -18.43 9.22 -4.85
C LEU A 203 -19.79 8.54 -4.96
N GLU A 204 -20.10 7.95 -6.11
CA GLU A 204 -21.20 6.99 -6.26
C GLU A 204 -21.07 5.84 -5.26
N GLY A 205 -19.82 5.40 -5.04
CA GLY A 205 -19.46 4.39 -4.07
C GLY A 205 -19.88 4.74 -2.63
N TRP A 206 -19.93 6.01 -2.24
CA TRP A 206 -20.51 6.44 -0.97
C TRP A 206 -22.02 6.69 -1.06
N ARG A 207 -22.51 7.24 -2.18
CA ARG A 207 -23.94 7.49 -2.39
C ARG A 207 -24.76 6.19 -2.28
N ARG A 208 -24.32 5.13 -2.98
CA ARG A 208 -24.93 3.78 -2.95
C ARG A 208 -25.05 3.21 -1.53
N ILE A 209 -24.10 3.53 -0.63
CA ILE A 209 -24.11 3.06 0.77
C ILE A 209 -25.24 3.70 1.57
N ILE A 210 -25.56 4.95 1.26
CA ILE A 210 -26.62 5.69 1.95
C ILE A 210 -27.99 5.20 1.45
N GLU A 211 -28.10 4.98 0.15
CA GLU A 211 -29.35 4.61 -0.55
C GLU A 211 -29.73 3.12 -0.40
N ASP A 212 -28.76 2.21 -0.22
CA ASP A 212 -29.02 0.76 -0.07
C ASP A 212 -29.77 0.43 1.24
N PRO A 213 -30.96 -0.22 1.20
CA PRO A 213 -31.68 -0.68 2.38
C PRO A 213 -30.89 -1.67 3.25
N GLU A 214 -30.01 -2.50 2.67
CA GLU A 214 -29.21 -3.49 3.40
C GLU A 214 -27.97 -2.91 4.10
N ALA A 215 -27.66 -1.63 3.88
CA ALA A 215 -26.61 -0.94 4.63
C ALA A 215 -26.95 -0.86 6.12
N SER A 216 -25.94 -0.95 6.99
CA SER A 216 -26.13 -0.65 8.42
C SER A 216 -26.22 0.87 8.64
N ASP A 217 -26.83 1.31 9.74
CA ASP A 217 -26.83 2.73 10.10
C ASP A 217 -25.39 3.28 10.26
N ASN A 218 -24.45 2.42 10.67
CA ASN A 218 -23.03 2.77 10.74
C ASN A 218 -22.41 2.91 9.34
N ASP A 219 -22.77 2.05 8.38
CA ASP A 219 -22.36 2.19 6.97
C ASP A 219 -22.83 3.55 6.42
N ARG A 220 -24.13 3.87 6.58
CA ARG A 220 -24.73 5.14 6.14
C ARG A 220 -24.09 6.35 6.81
N TYR A 221 -23.86 6.28 8.13
CA TYR A 221 -23.25 7.35 8.92
C TYR A 221 -21.81 7.62 8.46
N VAL A 222 -20.99 6.58 8.25
CA VAL A 222 -19.61 6.72 7.77
C VAL A 222 -19.58 7.26 6.34
N ALA A 223 -20.39 6.73 5.42
CA ALA A 223 -20.46 7.23 4.04
C ALA A 223 -20.91 8.70 3.97
N THR A 224 -21.93 9.09 4.74
CA THR A 224 -22.39 10.48 4.86
C THR A 224 -21.29 11.39 5.41
N THR A 225 -20.48 10.91 6.36
CA THR A 225 -19.35 11.67 6.93
C THR A 225 -18.23 11.87 5.91
N LEU A 226 -17.92 10.84 5.12
CA LEU A 226 -16.92 10.89 4.06
C LEU A 226 -17.35 11.82 2.90
N LEU A 227 -18.61 11.78 2.49
CA LEU A 227 -19.17 12.72 1.49
C LEU A 227 -19.16 14.17 1.98
N LYS A 228 -19.61 14.44 3.21
CA LYS A 228 -19.55 15.80 3.79
C LYS A 228 -18.10 16.30 3.94
N ASN A 229 -17.15 15.39 4.16
CA ASN A 229 -15.72 15.72 4.13
C ASN A 229 -15.21 16.04 2.71
N ALA A 230 -15.64 15.29 1.68
CA ALA A 230 -15.32 15.60 0.28
C ALA A 230 -15.86 16.97 -0.14
N CYS A 231 -17.07 17.34 0.29
CA CYS A 231 -17.65 18.67 0.04
C CYS A 231 -16.84 19.80 0.68
N ILE A 232 -16.21 19.56 1.84
CA ILE A 232 -15.30 20.53 2.47
C ILE A 232 -13.94 20.56 1.76
N ALA A 233 -13.44 19.39 1.33
CA ALA A 233 -12.16 19.27 0.63
C ALA A 233 -12.17 19.96 -0.75
N ALA A 234 -13.30 19.85 -1.48
CA ALA A 234 -13.52 20.49 -2.78
C ALA A 234 -13.38 22.03 -2.74
N GLY A 235 -13.49 22.64 -1.56
CA GLY A 235 -13.18 24.05 -1.33
C GLY A 235 -11.68 24.41 -1.42
N ARG A 236 -10.80 23.48 -1.82
CA ARG A 236 -9.35 23.67 -2.09
C ARG A 236 -8.47 24.18 -0.93
N VAL A 237 -9.04 24.48 0.25
CA VAL A 237 -8.29 24.98 1.42
C VAL A 237 -7.78 23.86 2.33
N LEU A 238 -8.62 22.87 2.66
CA LEU A 238 -8.28 21.72 3.51
C LEU A 238 -8.18 20.44 2.66
N PRO A 239 -7.09 19.65 2.72
CA PRO A 239 -7.03 18.39 1.99
C PRO A 239 -7.97 17.36 2.62
N SER A 240 -8.55 16.49 1.79
CA SER A 240 -9.52 15.45 2.17
C SER A 240 -9.09 14.57 3.36
N CYS A 241 -7.80 14.27 3.48
CA CYS A 241 -7.20 13.46 4.53
C CYS A 241 -5.95 14.16 5.12
N GLN A 242 -5.67 13.97 6.41
CA GLN A 242 -4.43 14.45 7.04
C GLN A 242 -3.20 13.71 6.50
N ASP A 243 -3.39 12.47 6.10
CA ASP A 243 -2.39 11.66 5.43
C ASP A 243 -2.43 11.96 3.93
N THR A 244 -1.76 13.04 3.51
CA THR A 244 -1.57 13.38 2.08
C THR A 244 -0.73 12.32 1.35
N GLY A 245 0.09 11.56 2.09
CA GLY A 245 0.73 10.34 1.63
C GLY A 245 2.02 10.56 0.83
N THR A 246 2.55 9.48 0.28
CA THR A 246 3.72 9.53 -0.61
C THR A 246 3.26 9.86 -2.04
N ALA A 247 3.98 10.77 -2.69
CA ALA A 247 3.81 11.06 -4.10
C ALA A 247 4.43 9.94 -4.94
N ILE A 248 3.64 9.31 -5.80
CA ILE A 248 4.06 8.26 -6.73
C ILE A 248 3.69 8.70 -8.14
N VAL A 249 4.63 8.57 -9.08
CA VAL A 249 4.43 8.82 -10.52
C VAL A 249 4.82 7.58 -11.30
N LEU A 250 3.86 6.95 -11.97
CA LEU A 250 4.13 6.04 -13.07
C LEU A 250 4.12 6.87 -14.35
N GLY A 251 5.27 6.98 -15.02
CA GLY A 251 5.40 7.61 -16.33
C GLY A 251 5.59 6.56 -17.43
N LYS A 252 5.06 6.83 -18.62
CA LYS A 252 5.30 6.07 -19.85
C LYS A 252 5.80 7.07 -20.91
N ARG A 253 7.11 7.16 -21.10
CA ARG A 253 7.74 8.08 -22.07
C ARG A 253 7.93 7.37 -23.41
N GLY A 254 7.32 7.89 -24.46
CA GLY A 254 7.52 7.43 -25.83
C GLY A 254 8.99 7.52 -26.26
N GLU A 255 9.44 6.58 -27.10
CA GLU A 255 10.75 6.58 -27.77
C GLU A 255 11.10 7.95 -28.37
N LEU A 256 10.10 8.62 -28.93
CA LEU A 256 10.21 9.89 -29.63
C LEU A 256 9.68 11.08 -28.81
N CYS A 257 9.56 10.92 -27.48
CA CYS A 257 9.24 11.99 -26.55
C CYS A 257 10.53 12.55 -25.91
N TRP A 258 10.93 13.76 -26.30
CA TRP A 258 12.22 14.35 -25.96
C TRP A 258 12.07 15.47 -24.92
N THR A 259 12.34 15.13 -23.66
CA THR A 259 12.19 15.98 -22.47
C THR A 259 13.46 16.74 -22.06
N GLY A 260 14.59 16.45 -22.70
CA GLY A 260 15.92 16.83 -22.19
C GLY A 260 16.49 15.89 -21.11
N GLY A 261 15.71 14.91 -20.64
CA GLY A 261 16.18 13.82 -19.77
C GLY A 261 16.22 14.10 -18.26
N GLU A 262 16.00 15.34 -17.82
CA GLU A 262 15.95 15.71 -16.39
C GLU A 262 14.58 15.39 -15.72
N ASP A 263 13.78 14.48 -16.29
CA ASP A 263 12.38 14.23 -15.95
C ASP A 263 12.10 14.17 -14.43
N GLU A 264 12.92 13.42 -13.70
CA GLU A 264 12.73 13.16 -12.27
C GLU A 264 12.84 14.43 -11.41
N LYS A 265 13.76 15.34 -11.78
CA LYS A 265 13.99 16.63 -11.12
C LYS A 265 12.77 17.54 -11.28
N TYR A 266 12.22 17.62 -12.50
CA TYR A 266 11.07 18.47 -12.80
C TYR A 266 9.75 17.90 -12.24
N LEU A 267 9.54 16.57 -12.32
CA LEU A 267 8.43 15.90 -11.63
C LEU A 267 8.50 16.13 -10.11
N SER A 268 9.68 15.95 -9.50
CA SER A 268 9.91 16.23 -8.08
C SER A 268 9.70 17.70 -7.72
N LYS A 269 10.05 18.63 -8.62
CA LYS A 269 9.78 20.06 -8.43
C LYS A 269 8.27 20.37 -8.45
N GLY A 270 7.50 19.70 -9.31
CA GLY A 270 6.03 19.80 -9.30
C GLY A 270 5.39 19.26 -8.02
N VAL A 271 5.85 18.08 -7.55
CA VAL A 271 5.48 17.53 -6.23
C VAL A 271 5.81 18.53 -5.12
N TRP A 272 7.04 19.03 -5.09
CA TRP A 272 7.50 20.02 -4.11
C TRP A 272 6.65 21.29 -4.13
N ASN A 273 6.29 21.81 -5.31
CA ASN A 273 5.44 22.99 -5.43
C ASN A 273 4.06 22.73 -4.80
N ALA A 274 3.42 21.58 -5.10
CA ALA A 274 2.14 21.22 -4.50
C ALA A 274 2.24 21.13 -2.96
N TYR A 275 3.24 20.41 -2.45
CA TYR A 275 3.42 20.19 -1.02
C TYR A 275 3.89 21.44 -0.27
N LYS A 276 4.68 22.31 -0.89
CA LYS A 276 5.14 23.59 -0.30
C LYS A 276 4.01 24.60 -0.20
N TYR A 277 3.31 24.87 -1.31
CA TYR A 277 2.38 26.00 -1.43
C TYR A 277 0.93 25.71 -1.02
N HIS A 278 0.54 24.44 -0.86
CA HIS A 278 -0.78 24.07 -0.32
C HIS A 278 -0.70 23.50 1.11
N ASN A 279 -1.86 23.38 1.76
CA ASN A 279 -2.01 22.99 3.18
C ASN A 279 -1.89 21.47 3.40
N LEU A 280 -0.86 20.88 2.80
CA LEU A 280 -0.57 19.43 2.77
C LEU A 280 0.35 19.03 3.93
N ARG A 281 0.78 17.76 3.99
CA ARG A 281 1.63 17.24 5.08
C ARG A 281 2.91 16.58 4.60
N TYR A 282 4.05 17.00 5.15
CA TYR A 282 5.35 16.36 4.96
C TYR A 282 5.39 15.05 5.74
N SER A 283 5.43 13.93 5.01
CA SER A 283 5.16 12.58 5.54
C SER A 283 6.23 11.56 5.20
N GLN A 284 7.28 11.96 4.46
CA GLN A 284 8.44 11.10 4.24
C GLN A 284 9.44 11.30 5.37
N THR A 285 10.02 10.20 5.81
CA THR A 285 11.03 10.14 6.86
C THR A 285 12.30 9.58 6.24
N ALA A 286 13.40 10.32 6.34
CA ALA A 286 14.70 9.91 5.86
C ALA A 286 15.50 9.26 6.99
N ALA A 287 16.02 8.07 6.72
CA ALA A 287 17.00 7.40 7.58
C ALA A 287 18.37 8.08 7.40
N LEU A 288 18.93 8.62 8.50
CA LEU A 288 20.29 9.14 8.57
C LEU A 288 21.28 8.02 8.94
N ASP A 289 20.82 7.06 9.74
CA ASP A 289 21.41 5.76 9.98
C ASP A 289 20.28 4.72 10.18
N MET A 290 20.58 3.52 10.69
CA MET A 290 19.59 2.44 10.88
C MET A 290 18.42 2.81 11.81
N PHE A 291 18.61 3.75 12.74
CA PHE A 291 17.62 4.11 13.77
C PHE A 291 17.35 5.62 13.86
N LYS A 292 18.32 6.46 13.49
CA LYS A 292 18.18 7.92 13.50
C LYS A 292 17.47 8.39 12.25
N GLU A 293 16.33 9.03 12.44
CA GLU A 293 15.47 9.53 11.38
C GLU A 293 15.28 11.05 11.43
N CYS A 294 14.96 11.66 10.28
CA CYS A 294 14.46 13.04 10.19
C CYS A 294 13.31 13.15 9.18
N ASN A 295 12.41 14.13 9.36
CA ASN A 295 11.42 14.47 8.34
C ASN A 295 12.09 15.32 7.26
N THR A 296 11.81 15.06 5.97
CA THR A 296 12.43 15.81 4.86
C THR A 296 11.95 17.26 4.72
N GLY A 297 10.84 17.63 5.38
CA GLY A 297 10.36 19.01 5.42
C GLY A 297 9.62 19.49 4.15
N ASP A 298 9.47 18.62 3.14
CA ASP A 298 8.80 18.92 1.87
C ASP A 298 7.95 17.77 1.28
N ASN A 299 8.00 16.56 1.85
CA ASN A 299 7.41 15.31 1.34
C ASN A 299 8.09 14.69 0.11
N LEU A 300 9.32 15.09 -0.22
CA LEU A 300 10.21 14.32 -1.08
C LEU A 300 10.98 13.26 -0.26
N PRO A 301 11.57 12.22 -0.88
CA PRO A 301 11.50 11.89 -2.30
C PRO A 301 10.11 11.43 -2.75
N ALA A 302 9.79 11.65 -4.02
CA ALA A 302 8.69 10.97 -4.69
C ALA A 302 9.17 9.61 -5.22
N GLN A 303 8.26 8.63 -5.33
CA GLN A 303 8.55 7.39 -6.06
C GLN A 303 8.28 7.63 -7.54
N LEU A 304 9.32 7.56 -8.37
CA LEU A 304 9.24 7.81 -9.81
C LEU A 304 9.56 6.50 -10.57
N ASP A 305 8.63 6.07 -11.41
CA ASP A 305 8.63 4.80 -12.15
C ASP A 305 8.44 5.13 -13.63
N LEU A 306 9.53 5.51 -14.30
CA LEU A 306 9.53 6.05 -15.66
C LEU A 306 9.86 4.96 -16.68
N LEU A 307 8.84 4.47 -17.37
CA LEU A 307 8.95 3.40 -18.36
C LEU A 307 9.17 3.96 -19.76
N ALA A 308 10.08 3.34 -20.53
CA ALA A 308 10.17 3.55 -21.97
C ALA A 308 9.06 2.78 -22.70
N VAL A 309 8.36 3.42 -23.63
CA VAL A 309 7.28 2.83 -24.44
C VAL A 309 7.37 3.27 -25.91
N PRO A 310 6.65 2.64 -26.85
CA PRO A 310 6.56 3.14 -28.23
C PRO A 310 5.87 4.51 -28.34
N GLY A 311 6.11 5.23 -29.44
CA GLY A 311 5.40 6.47 -29.79
C GLY A 311 6.12 7.77 -29.39
N SER A 312 5.41 8.89 -29.54
CA SER A 312 5.89 10.27 -29.31
C SER A 312 5.46 10.89 -27.99
N ASP A 313 4.45 10.33 -27.33
CA ASP A 313 3.74 11.01 -26.24
C ASP A 313 4.31 10.64 -24.86
N TYR A 314 3.89 11.35 -23.82
CA TYR A 314 4.25 11.04 -22.43
C TYR A 314 2.98 10.86 -21.58
N GLU A 315 2.68 9.63 -21.19
CA GLU A 315 1.48 9.30 -20.40
C GLU A 315 1.83 9.08 -18.93
N PHE A 316 0.91 9.39 -18.01
CA PHE A 316 1.15 9.36 -16.57
C PHE A 316 -0.02 8.80 -15.76
N LEU A 317 0.30 8.14 -14.66
CA LEU A 317 -0.59 7.93 -13.51
C LEU A 317 0.07 8.50 -12.25
N PHE A 318 -0.47 9.61 -11.75
CA PHE A 318 -0.12 10.20 -10.47
C PHE A 318 -0.93 9.55 -9.35
N ILE A 319 -0.29 9.15 -8.25
CA ILE A 319 -0.96 8.53 -7.09
C ILE A 319 -0.45 9.17 -5.80
N ALA A 320 -1.36 9.68 -4.98
CA ALA A 320 -1.03 10.21 -3.64
C ALA A 320 -1.37 9.18 -2.56
N LYS A 321 -0.56 8.12 -2.45
CA LYS A 321 -0.93 6.93 -1.64
C LYS A 321 -0.64 7.18 -0.16
N GLY A 322 -1.70 7.18 0.66
CA GLY A 322 -1.57 7.27 2.12
C GLY A 322 -0.89 6.03 2.70
N GLY A 323 0.01 6.22 3.67
CA GLY A 323 0.74 5.13 4.33
C GLY A 323 -0.21 4.12 4.99
N GLY A 324 -1.38 4.58 5.44
CA GLY A 324 -2.42 3.71 6.00
C GLY A 324 -2.91 2.60 5.05
N SER A 325 -2.94 2.85 3.73
CA SER A 325 -3.32 1.85 2.71
C SER A 325 -2.12 1.23 2.00
N ALA A 326 -0.96 1.90 1.98
CA ALA A 326 0.30 1.28 1.58
C ALA A 326 0.65 0.07 2.48
N ASN A 327 0.52 0.22 3.80
CA ASN A 327 0.73 -0.85 4.79
C ASN A 327 -0.35 -1.95 4.76
N LYS A 328 -1.30 -1.88 3.81
CA LYS A 328 -2.31 -2.91 3.49
C LYS A 328 -2.17 -3.43 2.06
N ALA A 329 -0.98 -3.31 1.48
CA ALA A 329 -0.53 -4.16 0.38
C ALA A 329 0.25 -5.35 0.97
N TYR A 330 -0.26 -6.56 0.76
CA TYR A 330 0.29 -7.82 1.28
C TYR A 330 0.66 -8.76 0.14
N LEU A 331 1.80 -9.44 0.30
CA LEU A 331 2.27 -10.53 -0.55
C LEU A 331 2.13 -11.85 0.21
N TYR A 332 1.63 -12.87 -0.46
CA TYR A 332 1.62 -14.26 0.00
C TYR A 332 2.33 -15.12 -1.04
N GLN A 333 3.18 -16.06 -0.60
CA GLN A 333 3.84 -17.03 -1.47
C GLN A 333 3.09 -18.35 -1.38
N GLU A 334 2.27 -18.63 -2.37
CA GLU A 334 1.32 -19.74 -2.40
C GLU A 334 1.72 -20.75 -3.49
N THR A 335 0.95 -21.84 -3.64
CA THR A 335 1.25 -22.93 -4.60
C THR A 335 0.05 -23.27 -5.49
N LYS A 336 0.21 -24.18 -6.49
CA LYS A 336 -0.92 -24.70 -7.30
C LYS A 336 -2.03 -25.33 -6.44
N ALA A 337 -1.75 -25.76 -5.20
CA ALA A 337 -2.79 -26.26 -4.27
C ALA A 337 -3.83 -25.19 -3.86
N LEU A 338 -3.49 -23.90 -3.97
CA LEU A 338 -4.45 -22.79 -3.78
C LEU A 338 -5.40 -22.65 -4.99
N LEU A 339 -4.96 -23.01 -6.19
CA LEU A 339 -5.64 -22.72 -7.46
C LEU A 339 -6.74 -23.76 -7.77
N ASN A 340 -7.72 -23.83 -6.88
CA ASN A 340 -9.04 -24.44 -7.07
C ASN A 340 -10.10 -23.60 -6.32
N PRO A 341 -11.39 -23.64 -6.69
CA PRO A 341 -12.39 -22.74 -6.14
C PRO A 341 -12.56 -22.81 -4.61
N LYS A 342 -12.45 -24.02 -4.03
CA LYS A 342 -12.61 -24.23 -2.58
C LYS A 342 -11.46 -23.60 -1.79
N SER A 343 -10.22 -23.88 -2.19
CA SER A 343 -9.02 -23.32 -1.54
C SER A 343 -8.95 -21.80 -1.70
N LEU A 344 -9.15 -21.28 -2.92
CA LEU A 344 -9.02 -19.85 -3.19
C LEU A 344 -10.10 -19.03 -2.48
N ARG A 345 -11.35 -19.53 -2.41
CA ARG A 345 -12.41 -18.85 -1.64
C ARG A 345 -12.10 -18.84 -0.15
N ALA A 346 -11.66 -19.96 0.43
CA ALA A 346 -11.29 -20.02 1.85
C ALA A 346 -10.12 -19.08 2.19
N PHE A 347 -9.12 -19.00 1.31
CA PHE A 347 -8.02 -18.04 1.40
C PHE A 347 -8.52 -16.60 1.37
N ILE A 348 -9.39 -16.22 0.43
CA ILE A 348 -9.98 -14.87 0.35
C ILE A 348 -10.77 -14.54 1.63
N GLU A 349 -11.60 -15.47 2.11
CA GLU A 349 -12.35 -15.35 3.35
C GLU A 349 -11.44 -15.17 4.58
N GLU A 350 -10.22 -15.73 4.59
CA GLU A 350 -9.23 -15.50 5.64
C GLU A 350 -8.50 -14.16 5.46
N LYS A 351 -7.82 -13.95 4.32
CA LYS A 351 -6.89 -12.84 4.12
C LYS A 351 -7.59 -11.48 4.12
N LEU A 352 -8.82 -11.36 3.62
CA LEU A 352 -9.59 -10.10 3.70
C LEU A 352 -9.82 -9.63 5.15
N LYS A 353 -9.93 -10.56 6.12
CA LYS A 353 -10.06 -10.22 7.55
C LYS A 353 -8.76 -9.62 8.11
N THR A 354 -7.60 -9.91 7.51
CA THR A 354 -6.29 -9.33 7.90
C THR A 354 -6.14 -7.87 7.48
N LEU A 355 -6.85 -7.42 6.44
CA LEU A 355 -6.96 -6.00 6.09
C LEU A 355 -7.62 -5.24 7.26
N GLY A 356 -8.75 -5.76 7.74
CA GLY A 356 -9.53 -5.14 8.81
C GLY A 356 -9.96 -3.71 8.47
N THR A 357 -10.31 -2.92 9.48
CA THR A 357 -10.76 -1.53 9.30
C THR A 357 -9.60 -0.52 9.34
N ALA A 358 -8.36 -1.01 9.45
CA ALA A 358 -7.16 -0.23 9.68
C ALA A 358 -6.75 0.74 8.55
N ALA A 359 -7.23 0.57 7.32
CA ALA A 359 -6.91 1.45 6.19
C ALA A 359 -8.09 2.33 5.74
N CYS A 360 -9.12 2.52 6.56
CA CYS A 360 -10.32 3.31 6.22
C CYS A 360 -11.12 2.70 5.05
N PRO A 361 -11.90 1.62 5.29
CA PRO A 361 -12.95 1.19 4.37
C PRO A 361 -14.08 2.24 4.29
N PRO A 362 -14.92 2.21 3.23
CA PRO A 362 -15.01 1.16 2.21
C PRO A 362 -13.81 1.15 1.26
N TYR A 363 -13.37 -0.05 0.88
CA TYR A 363 -12.18 -0.24 0.04
C TYR A 363 -12.50 -0.40 -1.45
N HIS A 364 -11.64 0.10 -2.32
CA HIS A 364 -11.43 -0.52 -3.63
C HIS A 364 -10.46 -1.69 -3.42
N LEU A 365 -10.98 -2.92 -3.38
CA LEU A 365 -10.17 -4.13 -3.17
C LEU A 365 -9.45 -4.51 -4.46
N ALA A 366 -8.20 -4.97 -4.36
CA ALA A 366 -7.45 -5.54 -5.48
C ALA A 366 -6.77 -6.84 -5.07
N LEU A 367 -6.95 -7.89 -5.87
CA LEU A 367 -6.32 -9.20 -5.73
C LEU A 367 -5.60 -9.56 -7.04
N VAL A 368 -4.34 -9.99 -6.96
CA VAL A 368 -3.57 -10.49 -8.09
C VAL A 368 -3.11 -11.90 -7.79
N ILE A 369 -3.35 -12.83 -8.72
CA ILE A 369 -3.06 -14.25 -8.58
C ILE A 369 -2.07 -14.67 -9.65
N GLY A 370 -0.86 -15.07 -9.25
CA GLY A 370 0.28 -15.26 -10.13
C GLY A 370 1.05 -13.97 -10.35
N GLY A 371 2.03 -14.03 -11.25
CA GLY A 371 3.02 -13.01 -11.52
C GLY A 371 4.36 -13.66 -11.88
N THR A 372 5.21 -12.95 -12.61
CA THR A 372 6.58 -13.41 -12.92
C THR A 372 7.50 -13.31 -11.70
N SER A 373 7.25 -12.36 -10.81
CA SER A 373 7.99 -12.13 -9.57
C SER A 373 7.11 -11.49 -8.49
N ALA A 374 7.67 -11.35 -7.28
CA ALA A 374 6.98 -10.75 -6.13
C ALA A 374 6.64 -9.27 -6.39
N GLU A 375 7.63 -8.48 -6.77
CA GLU A 375 7.52 -7.05 -7.05
C GLU A 375 6.66 -6.76 -8.30
N MET A 376 6.68 -7.63 -9.32
CA MET A 376 5.74 -7.54 -10.45
C MET A 376 4.28 -7.77 -10.00
N THR A 377 4.05 -8.76 -9.13
CA THR A 377 2.73 -9.01 -8.50
C THR A 377 2.28 -7.79 -7.69
N MET A 378 3.19 -7.18 -6.91
CA MET A 378 2.88 -6.04 -6.06
C MET A 378 2.69 -4.71 -6.84
N LYS A 379 3.41 -4.50 -7.94
CA LYS A 379 3.15 -3.40 -8.90
C LYS A 379 1.77 -3.60 -9.57
N THR A 380 1.44 -4.83 -9.96
CA THR A 380 0.15 -5.13 -10.58
C THR A 380 -1.02 -4.86 -9.62
N VAL A 381 -0.95 -5.32 -8.36
CA VAL A 381 -2.05 -5.14 -7.39
C VAL A 381 -2.19 -3.67 -6.94
N LYS A 382 -1.09 -2.90 -6.95
CA LYS A 382 -1.13 -1.44 -6.76
C LYS A 382 -1.99 -0.79 -7.84
N LEU A 383 -1.66 -1.05 -9.11
CA LEU A 383 -2.32 -0.44 -10.26
C LEU A 383 -3.78 -0.90 -10.41
N ALA A 384 -4.07 -2.17 -10.12
CA ALA A 384 -5.43 -2.68 -10.01
C ALA A 384 -6.26 -1.92 -8.94
N SER A 385 -5.69 -1.60 -7.77
CA SER A 385 -6.40 -0.81 -6.74
C SER A 385 -6.72 0.63 -7.18
N CYS A 386 -5.95 1.16 -8.14
CA CYS A 386 -6.15 2.46 -8.76
C CYS A 386 -6.97 2.41 -10.07
N ARG A 387 -7.57 1.25 -10.39
CA ARG A 387 -8.40 1.00 -11.58
C ARG A 387 -7.68 1.24 -12.92
N TYR A 388 -6.35 1.11 -12.92
CA TYR A 388 -5.51 1.29 -14.11
C TYR A 388 -5.65 0.16 -15.15
N TYR A 389 -6.10 -1.02 -14.70
CA TYR A 389 -6.22 -2.24 -15.50
C TYR A 389 -7.68 -2.66 -15.75
N ASP A 390 -8.61 -1.71 -15.63
CA ASP A 390 -10.05 -2.00 -15.76
C ASP A 390 -10.46 -2.48 -17.15
N SER A 391 -9.72 -2.05 -18.18
CA SER A 391 -9.85 -2.40 -19.60
C SER A 391 -9.04 -3.64 -20.03
N LEU A 392 -8.47 -4.43 -19.09
CA LEU A 392 -7.84 -5.71 -19.46
C LEU A 392 -8.87 -6.71 -20.03
N PRO A 393 -8.45 -7.65 -20.91
CA PRO A 393 -9.31 -8.72 -21.39
C PRO A 393 -9.86 -9.54 -20.23
N THR A 394 -11.03 -10.15 -20.40
CA THR A 394 -11.70 -10.93 -19.34
C THR A 394 -11.42 -12.44 -19.41
N THR A 395 -10.60 -12.87 -20.36
CA THR A 395 -10.21 -14.28 -20.57
C THR A 395 -8.70 -14.41 -20.80
N GLY A 396 -8.10 -15.47 -20.26
CA GLY A 396 -6.72 -15.85 -20.57
C GLY A 396 -6.56 -16.41 -21.98
N ASP A 397 -5.31 -16.67 -22.37
CA ASP A 397 -4.94 -17.36 -23.61
C ASP A 397 -3.82 -18.38 -23.34
N LYS A 398 -3.46 -19.19 -24.36
CA LYS A 398 -2.36 -20.16 -24.27
C LYS A 398 -0.97 -19.52 -24.17
N TYR A 399 -0.86 -18.21 -24.38
CA TYR A 399 0.40 -17.45 -24.32
C TYR A 399 0.64 -16.84 -22.93
N GLY A 400 -0.35 -16.90 -22.04
CA GLY A 400 -0.24 -16.46 -20.66
C GLY A 400 -0.48 -14.96 -20.46
N ARG A 401 -1.35 -14.32 -21.25
CA ARG A 401 -1.73 -12.92 -21.00
C ARG A 401 -2.40 -12.71 -19.63
N ALA A 402 -2.29 -11.50 -19.09
CA ALA A 402 -3.05 -11.04 -17.96
C ALA A 402 -4.53 -10.87 -18.33
N PHE A 403 -5.43 -11.26 -17.43
CA PHE A 403 -6.87 -11.03 -17.60
C PHE A 403 -7.56 -10.62 -16.31
N ARG A 404 -8.66 -9.87 -16.45
CA ARG A 404 -9.52 -9.39 -15.37
C ARG A 404 -10.65 -10.37 -15.12
N ASP A 405 -10.71 -10.94 -13.92
CA ASP A 405 -11.60 -12.04 -13.58
C ASP A 405 -12.92 -11.53 -12.95
N LEU A 406 -13.95 -11.40 -13.79
CA LEU A 406 -15.27 -10.89 -13.40
C LEU A 406 -16.11 -11.89 -12.58
N GLU A 407 -15.71 -13.15 -12.47
CA GLU A 407 -16.34 -14.10 -11.55
C GLU A 407 -15.76 -13.92 -10.14
N TRP A 408 -14.43 -13.93 -10.04
CA TRP A 408 -13.75 -13.77 -8.77
C TRP A 408 -13.89 -12.36 -8.19
N GLU A 409 -14.08 -11.31 -9.00
CA GLU A 409 -14.52 -9.99 -8.51
C GLU A 409 -15.86 -10.07 -7.75
N LYS A 410 -16.83 -10.84 -8.25
CA LYS A 410 -18.12 -11.03 -7.57
C LYS A 410 -17.97 -11.84 -6.30
N ILE A 411 -17.14 -12.89 -6.30
CA ILE A 411 -16.85 -13.71 -5.11
C ILE A 411 -16.15 -12.88 -4.02
N VAL A 412 -15.17 -12.04 -4.39
CA VAL A 412 -14.49 -11.12 -3.45
C VAL A 412 -15.49 -10.13 -2.85
N MET A 413 -16.42 -9.58 -3.64
CA MET A 413 -17.47 -8.69 -3.13
C MET A 413 -18.49 -9.40 -2.25
N GLU A 414 -18.92 -10.61 -2.60
CA GLU A 414 -19.81 -11.44 -1.80
C GLU A 414 -19.20 -11.73 -0.41
N VAL A 415 -17.91 -12.08 -0.37
CA VAL A 415 -17.16 -12.29 0.87
C VAL A 415 -16.99 -10.99 1.66
N ALA A 416 -16.70 -9.87 0.99
CA ALA A 416 -16.57 -8.56 1.64
C ALA A 416 -17.90 -8.14 2.31
N GLN A 417 -19.04 -8.34 1.64
CA GLN A 417 -20.36 -8.04 2.17
C GLN A 417 -20.76 -8.98 3.33
N LYS A 418 -20.59 -10.30 3.14
CA LYS A 418 -20.89 -11.31 4.18
C LYS A 418 -19.91 -11.32 5.36
N SER A 419 -18.83 -10.54 5.30
CA SER A 419 -17.86 -10.40 6.41
C SER A 419 -18.46 -9.76 7.66
N GLY A 420 -19.51 -8.93 7.51
CA GLY A 420 -20.08 -8.12 8.59
C GLY A 420 -19.18 -6.99 9.10
N ILE A 421 -18.02 -6.74 8.48
CA ILE A 421 -17.05 -5.72 8.93
C ILE A 421 -17.54 -4.31 8.61
N GLY A 422 -18.25 -4.14 7.49
CA GLY A 422 -18.83 -2.87 7.04
C GLY A 422 -17.84 -1.74 6.80
N ALA A 423 -18.38 -0.55 6.61
CA ALA A 423 -17.63 0.70 6.60
C ALA A 423 -17.22 1.04 8.04
N GLN A 424 -16.09 0.46 8.46
CA GLN A 424 -15.37 0.74 9.72
C GLN A 424 -16.01 0.24 11.02
N PHE A 425 -17.34 0.23 11.14
CA PHE A 425 -18.05 -0.05 12.40
C PHE A 425 -19.17 -1.11 12.29
N GLY A 426 -19.01 -2.09 11.39
CA GLY A 426 -19.93 -3.21 11.23
C GLY A 426 -21.04 -2.93 10.21
N GLY A 427 -21.31 -3.89 9.33
CA GLY A 427 -22.27 -3.74 8.24
C GLY A 427 -21.85 -4.45 6.95
N LYS A 428 -22.42 -4.01 5.83
CA LYS A 428 -22.27 -4.58 4.48
C LYS A 428 -21.07 -3.98 3.74
N TYR A 429 -20.79 -2.70 3.91
CA TYR A 429 -19.91 -1.96 3.01
C TYR A 429 -18.42 -1.94 3.42
N PHE A 430 -17.84 -3.12 3.54
CA PHE A 430 -16.39 -3.27 3.67
C PHE A 430 -15.63 -2.84 2.39
N ALA A 431 -16.28 -2.97 1.23
CA ALA A 431 -15.73 -2.60 -0.08
C ALA A 431 -16.74 -1.79 -0.91
N HIS A 432 -16.24 -0.90 -1.76
CA HIS A 432 -16.96 -0.28 -2.86
C HIS A 432 -17.09 -1.24 -4.05
N GLN A 433 -15.95 -1.84 -4.43
CA GLN A 433 -15.80 -2.77 -5.55
C GLN A 433 -14.51 -3.58 -5.38
N ALA A 434 -14.34 -4.61 -6.19
CA ALA A 434 -13.14 -5.42 -6.29
C ALA A 434 -12.54 -5.37 -7.70
N ARG A 435 -11.23 -5.60 -7.81
CA ARG A 435 -10.53 -5.98 -9.03
C ARG A 435 -9.76 -7.27 -8.80
N VAL A 436 -9.90 -8.25 -9.69
CA VAL A 436 -9.14 -9.49 -9.65
C VAL A 436 -8.40 -9.65 -10.97
N ILE A 437 -7.07 -9.74 -10.92
CA ILE A 437 -6.24 -9.97 -12.11
C ILE A 437 -5.52 -11.31 -11.98
N ARG A 438 -5.71 -12.17 -12.97
CA ARG A 438 -4.98 -13.43 -13.10
C ARG A 438 -3.80 -13.21 -14.04
N LEU A 439 -2.62 -13.63 -13.61
CA LEU A 439 -1.34 -13.45 -14.33
C LEU A 439 -0.71 -14.79 -14.73
N PRO A 440 0.23 -14.81 -15.69
CA PRO A 440 1.13 -15.96 -15.87
C PRO A 440 1.96 -16.20 -14.60
N ARG A 441 2.50 -17.40 -14.43
CA ARG A 441 3.34 -17.76 -13.28
C ARG A 441 4.36 -18.83 -13.70
N HIS A 442 5.53 -18.84 -13.07
CA HIS A 442 6.45 -19.97 -13.18
C HIS A 442 5.83 -21.24 -12.56
N GLY A 443 6.15 -22.43 -13.09
CA GLY A 443 5.50 -23.69 -12.72
C GLY A 443 5.53 -23.98 -11.21
N ALA A 444 6.67 -23.73 -10.56
CA ALA A 444 6.88 -23.93 -9.13
C ALA A 444 6.40 -22.78 -8.22
N SER A 445 5.83 -21.70 -8.79
CA SER A 445 5.58 -20.44 -8.06
C SER A 445 4.13 -19.98 -8.20
N CYS A 446 3.52 -19.44 -7.13
CA CYS A 446 2.25 -18.73 -7.21
C CYS A 446 2.23 -17.55 -6.22
N PRO A 447 2.91 -16.43 -6.52
CA PRO A 447 2.77 -15.22 -5.72
C PRO A 447 1.31 -14.71 -5.79
N VAL A 448 0.82 -14.19 -4.68
CA VAL A 448 -0.52 -13.60 -4.56
C VAL A 448 -0.42 -12.25 -3.87
N GLY A 449 -0.85 -11.19 -4.56
CA GLY A 449 -0.89 -9.83 -4.04
C GLY A 449 -2.30 -9.44 -3.62
N LEU A 450 -2.46 -8.86 -2.43
CA LEU A 450 -3.72 -8.28 -1.94
C LEU A 450 -3.47 -6.83 -1.53
N ALA A 451 -4.17 -5.87 -2.12
CA ALA A 451 -4.05 -4.45 -1.76
C ALA A 451 -5.39 -3.72 -1.79
N VAL A 452 -5.38 -2.48 -1.29
CA VAL A 452 -6.57 -1.62 -1.23
C VAL A 452 -6.28 -0.21 -1.72
N SER A 453 -7.31 0.44 -2.26
CA SER A 453 -7.46 1.90 -2.12
C SER A 453 -8.47 2.21 -1.03
N CYS A 454 -8.21 3.26 -0.28
CA CYS A 454 -8.92 3.67 0.94
C CYS A 454 -9.94 4.79 0.66
N SER A 455 -10.68 5.24 1.68
CA SER A 455 -11.54 6.44 1.58
C SER A 455 -10.82 7.72 1.12
N ALA A 456 -9.48 7.75 1.22
CA ALA A 456 -8.65 8.71 0.51
C ALA A 456 -8.20 8.09 -0.83
N ASP A 457 -9.15 7.87 -1.74
CA ASP A 457 -8.87 7.31 -3.06
C ASP A 457 -8.34 8.42 -3.99
N ARG A 458 -7.04 8.35 -4.33
CA ARG A 458 -6.30 9.50 -4.85
C ARG A 458 -5.33 9.10 -5.96
N GLN A 459 -5.83 9.13 -7.19
CA GLN A 459 -5.04 9.02 -8.40
C GLN A 459 -5.61 9.92 -9.51
N ILE A 460 -4.74 10.39 -10.41
CA ILE A 460 -5.05 11.19 -11.59
C ILE A 460 -4.25 10.61 -12.77
N LEU A 461 -4.94 10.30 -13.86
CA LEU A 461 -4.33 10.05 -15.16
C LEU A 461 -3.99 11.37 -15.86
N ALA A 462 -2.97 11.37 -16.71
CA ALA A 462 -2.61 12.51 -17.54
C ALA A 462 -1.81 12.08 -18.78
N HIS A 463 -1.72 12.96 -19.77
CA HIS A 463 -0.81 12.78 -20.89
C HIS A 463 -0.30 14.13 -21.44
N ILE A 464 0.87 14.10 -22.06
CA ILE A 464 1.44 15.17 -22.87
C ILE A 464 1.57 14.66 -24.29
N ASN A 465 0.95 15.38 -25.23
CA ASN A 465 1.00 15.11 -26.66
C ASN A 465 1.22 16.43 -27.42
N LYS A 466 1.25 16.38 -28.74
CA LYS A 466 1.46 17.58 -29.58
C LYS A 466 0.44 18.72 -29.43
N SER A 467 -0.71 18.45 -28.83
CA SER A 467 -1.73 19.47 -28.52
C SER A 467 -1.53 20.13 -27.15
N GLY A 468 -0.60 19.64 -26.32
CA GLY A 468 -0.28 20.19 -24.99
C GLY A 468 -0.39 19.18 -23.85
N ILE A 469 -0.67 19.68 -22.65
CA ILE A 469 -0.75 18.91 -21.40
C ILE A 469 -2.22 18.67 -21.03
N TYR A 470 -2.59 17.42 -20.76
CA TYR A 470 -3.95 16.97 -20.44
C TYR A 470 -3.99 16.25 -19.08
N VAL A 471 -4.98 16.56 -18.25
CA VAL A 471 -5.12 16.04 -16.87
C VAL A 471 -6.53 15.51 -16.64
N GLU A 472 -6.68 14.37 -15.98
CA GLU A 472 -7.98 13.78 -15.65
C GLU A 472 -8.89 14.74 -14.87
N GLN A 473 -10.11 14.90 -15.35
CA GLN A 473 -11.13 15.75 -14.75
C GLN A 473 -11.87 15.01 -13.63
N LEU A 474 -11.35 15.11 -12.41
CA LEU A 474 -12.04 14.67 -11.19
C LEU A 474 -13.34 15.46 -10.94
N GLU A 475 -14.23 14.92 -10.11
CA GLU A 475 -15.50 15.57 -9.75
C GLU A 475 -15.27 16.80 -8.86
N GLN A 476 -15.73 17.97 -9.33
CA GLN A 476 -15.60 19.24 -8.60
C GLN A 476 -16.86 19.62 -7.80
N ASN A 477 -18.00 19.00 -8.07
CA ASN A 477 -19.24 19.14 -7.30
C ASN A 477 -19.64 17.83 -6.58
N PRO A 478 -18.89 17.38 -5.54
CA PRO A 478 -19.26 16.17 -4.79
C PRO A 478 -20.58 16.31 -4.01
N ALA A 479 -21.16 17.51 -3.91
CA ALA A 479 -22.44 17.72 -3.22
C ALA A 479 -23.62 17.01 -3.93
N GLN A 480 -23.56 16.78 -5.25
CA GLN A 480 -24.59 16.01 -5.97
C GLN A 480 -24.66 14.52 -5.60
N TYR A 481 -23.72 14.06 -4.77
CA TYR A 481 -23.68 12.71 -4.21
C TYR A 481 -24.14 12.64 -2.75
N LEU A 482 -24.47 13.78 -2.11
CA LEU A 482 -25.19 13.82 -0.85
C LEU A 482 -26.70 13.73 -1.13
N PRO A 483 -27.40 12.64 -0.75
CA PRO A 483 -28.85 12.59 -0.86
C PRO A 483 -29.52 13.44 0.23
N ASP A 484 -30.74 13.91 -0.03
CA ASP A 484 -31.60 14.61 0.92
C ASP A 484 -32.19 13.62 1.95
N ILE A 485 -31.35 13.11 2.86
CA ILE A 485 -31.79 12.22 3.94
C ILE A 485 -32.58 13.01 4.99
N PRO A 486 -33.84 12.63 5.31
CA PRO A 486 -34.49 13.11 6.52
C PRO A 486 -33.66 12.70 7.76
N ALA A 487 -33.40 13.64 8.66
CA ALA A 487 -32.51 13.41 9.81
C ALA A 487 -32.93 12.24 10.72
N ALA A 488 -34.19 11.80 10.65
CA ALA A 488 -34.73 10.63 11.34
C ALA A 488 -34.04 9.29 10.98
N HIS A 489 -33.49 9.14 9.77
CA HIS A 489 -32.79 7.91 9.36
C HIS A 489 -31.35 7.80 9.87
N LEU A 490 -30.81 8.87 10.47
CA LEU A 490 -29.54 8.83 11.16
C LEU A 490 -29.82 8.68 12.66
N SER A 491 -29.70 7.45 13.17
CA SER A 491 -29.83 7.16 14.60
C SER A 491 -29.16 8.24 15.45
N THR A 492 -29.87 8.81 16.42
CA THR A 492 -29.47 10.00 17.19
C THR A 492 -28.79 9.65 18.52
N THR A 493 -28.95 8.42 19.00
CA THR A 493 -28.43 7.95 20.29
C THR A 493 -26.91 8.08 20.37
N SER A 494 -26.42 9.01 21.18
CA SER A 494 -24.98 9.20 21.41
C SER A 494 -24.74 9.76 22.81
N VAL A 495 -23.63 9.36 23.43
CA VAL A 495 -23.27 9.76 24.79
C VAL A 495 -22.29 10.93 24.73
N ASN A 496 -22.66 12.07 25.30
CA ASN A 496 -21.74 13.19 25.48
C ASN A 496 -20.77 12.88 26.63
N VAL A 497 -19.47 12.99 26.36
CA VAL A 497 -18.39 12.74 27.34
C VAL A 497 -17.54 14.00 27.46
N ASP A 498 -17.56 14.62 28.63
CA ASP A 498 -16.72 15.78 28.94
C ASP A 498 -15.36 15.34 29.49
N LEU A 499 -14.31 15.64 28.72
CA LEU A 499 -12.89 15.39 28.98
C LEU A 499 -12.22 16.51 29.78
N LYS A 500 -12.95 17.56 30.17
CA LYS A 500 -12.45 18.59 31.12
C LYS A 500 -12.42 18.09 32.56
N ARG A 501 -13.04 16.95 32.83
CA ARG A 501 -13.11 16.30 34.15
C ARG A 501 -11.88 15.41 34.40
N PRO A 502 -11.54 15.09 35.66
CA PRO A 502 -10.50 14.12 36.00
C PRO A 502 -10.62 12.82 35.19
N ILE A 503 -9.48 12.29 34.72
CA ILE A 503 -9.45 11.15 33.79
C ILE A 503 -10.18 9.91 34.35
N ASP A 504 -10.23 9.77 35.67
CA ASP A 504 -10.92 8.67 36.35
C ASP A 504 -12.44 8.81 36.35
N GLU A 505 -12.98 10.03 36.41
CA GLU A 505 -14.42 10.26 36.18
C GLU A 505 -14.82 9.96 34.73
N VAL A 506 -13.92 10.23 33.78
CA VAL A 506 -14.12 9.89 32.36
C VAL A 506 -14.09 8.37 32.17
N ARG A 507 -13.15 7.66 32.83
CA ARG A 507 -13.10 6.19 32.87
C ARG A 507 -14.37 5.60 33.51
N GLN A 508 -14.84 6.17 34.62
CA GLN A 508 -16.09 5.77 35.27
C GLN A 508 -17.30 5.97 34.36
N GLN A 509 -17.45 7.13 33.73
CA GLN A 509 -18.55 7.37 32.77
C GLN A 509 -18.49 6.39 31.60
N LEU A 510 -17.33 6.23 30.96
CA LEU A 510 -17.18 5.29 29.85
C LEU A 510 -17.48 3.84 30.25
N SER A 511 -17.18 3.45 31.50
CA SER A 511 -17.39 2.08 32.00
C SER A 511 -18.85 1.61 31.91
N GLN A 512 -19.80 2.54 32.10
CA GLN A 512 -21.25 2.29 32.17
C GLN A 512 -21.85 1.76 30.85
N TYR A 513 -21.18 1.99 29.71
CA TYR A 513 -21.73 1.73 28.39
C TYR A 513 -21.13 0.49 27.70
N PRO A 514 -21.92 -0.28 26.94
CA PRO A 514 -21.40 -1.44 26.21
C PRO A 514 -20.48 -1.07 25.04
N VAL A 515 -19.91 -2.11 24.43
CA VAL A 515 -19.07 -2.02 23.23
C VAL A 515 -19.96 -1.76 22.02
N GLY A 516 -19.54 -0.87 21.12
CA GLY A 516 -20.40 -0.36 20.05
C GLY A 516 -21.21 0.88 20.44
N THR A 517 -21.25 1.27 21.72
CA THR A 517 -21.83 2.57 22.10
C THR A 517 -21.05 3.72 21.49
N ARG A 518 -21.81 4.65 20.91
CA ARG A 518 -21.33 5.81 20.17
C ARG A 518 -21.25 7.03 21.11
N VAL A 519 -20.07 7.65 21.17
CA VAL A 519 -19.74 8.77 22.08
C VAL A 519 -19.32 10.01 21.31
N MET A 520 -19.56 11.18 21.93
CA MET A 520 -19.25 12.51 21.42
C MET A 520 -18.36 13.21 22.46
N LEU A 521 -17.09 13.43 22.12
CA LEU A 521 -16.11 13.97 23.07
C LEU A 521 -16.09 15.50 23.06
N ASN A 522 -15.82 16.12 24.21
CA ASN A 522 -15.62 17.57 24.35
C ASN A 522 -14.52 17.82 25.41
N GLY A 523 -13.60 18.75 25.18
CA GLY A 523 -12.48 19.05 26.09
C GLY A 523 -11.11 18.86 25.43
N THR A 524 -10.10 18.48 26.22
CA THR A 524 -8.71 18.36 25.76
C THR A 524 -8.40 16.94 25.27
N LEU A 525 -7.67 16.84 24.16
CA LEU A 525 -6.98 15.62 23.75
C LEU A 525 -5.47 15.89 23.67
N MET A 526 -4.67 14.91 24.06
CA MET A 526 -3.21 14.93 23.84
C MET A 526 -2.92 14.05 22.64
N VAL A 527 -2.26 14.59 21.63
CA VAL A 527 -1.96 13.91 20.37
C VAL A 527 -0.53 13.40 20.45
N ALA A 528 -0.35 12.10 20.26
CA ALA A 528 0.96 11.47 20.14
C ALA A 528 0.83 10.27 19.21
N ARG A 529 1.85 10.02 18.39
CA ARG A 529 1.86 8.90 17.44
C ARG A 529 3.24 8.24 17.39
N ASP A 530 3.58 7.58 16.30
CA ASP A 530 4.63 6.56 16.17
C ASP A 530 5.98 6.99 16.77
N ILE A 531 6.60 8.09 16.29
CA ILE A 531 7.92 8.50 16.79
C ILE A 531 7.84 9.07 18.22
N ALA A 532 6.78 9.82 18.55
CA ALA A 532 6.56 10.31 19.92
C ALA A 532 6.38 9.16 20.93
N HIS A 533 5.73 8.05 20.56
CA HIS A 533 5.62 6.86 21.41
C HIS A 533 6.97 6.16 21.57
N ALA A 534 7.79 6.12 20.51
CA ALA A 534 9.15 5.58 20.59
C ALA A 534 10.03 6.40 21.57
N LYS A 535 10.06 7.74 21.44
CA LYS A 535 10.78 8.62 22.39
C LYS A 535 10.28 8.48 23.82
N ILE A 536 8.96 8.45 24.04
CA ILE A 536 8.40 8.28 25.40
C ILE A 536 8.76 6.90 25.97
N LYS A 537 8.88 5.85 25.14
CA LYS A 537 9.39 4.56 25.58
C LYS A 537 10.88 4.61 25.93
N GLU A 538 11.70 5.24 25.10
CA GLU A 538 13.15 5.42 25.32
C GLU A 538 13.43 6.15 26.64
N MET A 539 12.71 7.24 26.92
CA MET A 539 12.73 7.93 28.22
C MET A 539 12.44 6.95 29.38
N MET A 540 11.38 6.15 29.27
CA MET A 540 11.01 5.16 30.31
C MET A 540 12.02 4.02 30.44
N ASP A 541 12.63 3.55 29.34
CA ASP A 541 13.68 2.54 29.35
C ASP A 541 14.95 3.07 30.06
N ASN A 542 15.23 4.37 29.93
CA ASN A 542 16.28 5.10 30.65
C ASN A 542 15.91 5.45 32.11
N GLY A 543 14.73 5.06 32.59
CA GLY A 543 14.27 5.28 33.96
C GLY A 543 13.57 6.63 34.22
N GLU A 544 13.30 7.43 33.19
CA GLU A 544 12.50 8.65 33.33
C GLU A 544 11.01 8.33 33.55
N PRO A 545 10.27 9.16 34.31
CA PRO A 545 8.84 8.95 34.52
C PRO A 545 8.04 9.19 33.23
N LEU A 546 7.05 8.32 32.96
CA LEU A 546 6.05 8.53 31.91
C LEU A 546 5.48 9.97 32.01
N PRO A 547 5.61 10.83 30.97
CA PRO A 547 5.30 12.26 31.07
C PRO A 547 3.87 12.57 31.49
N THR A 548 3.69 13.62 32.30
CA THR A 548 2.39 13.98 32.91
C THR A 548 1.27 14.16 31.89
N TYR A 549 1.55 14.70 30.70
CA TYR A 549 0.55 14.86 29.64
C TYR A 549 -0.01 13.52 29.12
N MET A 550 0.72 12.40 29.28
CA MET A 550 0.22 11.06 28.95
C MET A 550 -0.78 10.52 29.98
N LYS A 551 -0.95 11.21 31.12
CA LYS A 551 -1.77 10.79 32.26
C LYS A 551 -3.06 11.62 32.40
N THR A 552 -3.03 12.89 31.99
CA THR A 552 -4.13 13.85 32.23
C THR A 552 -5.30 13.78 31.24
N SER A 553 -5.15 13.16 30.08
CA SER A 553 -6.13 13.24 28.98
C SER A 553 -6.08 12.01 28.07
N PRO A 554 -7.12 11.74 27.25
CA PRO A 554 -7.06 10.69 26.25
C PRO A 554 -5.99 10.95 25.18
N ILE A 555 -5.31 9.89 24.75
CA ILE A 555 -4.23 9.96 23.77
C ILE A 555 -4.81 9.73 22.36
N TYR A 556 -4.82 10.78 21.55
CA TYR A 556 -5.24 10.77 20.15
C TYR A 556 -4.07 10.39 19.25
N TYR A 557 -4.15 9.27 18.55
CA TYR A 557 -3.12 8.89 17.59
C TYR A 557 -3.44 9.54 16.24
N ALA A 558 -2.80 10.68 15.96
CA ALA A 558 -2.93 11.42 14.72
C ALA A 558 -1.66 12.25 14.43
N GLY A 559 -1.56 12.80 13.22
CA GLY A 559 -0.51 13.75 12.83
C GLY A 559 -1.08 14.73 11.80
N PRO A 560 -1.09 16.04 12.08
CA PRO A 560 -1.87 17.04 11.32
C PRO A 560 -1.23 17.35 9.96
N ALA A 561 -2.06 17.72 8.98
CA ALA A 561 -1.60 18.50 7.83
C ALA A 561 -1.36 19.98 8.23
N LYS A 562 -0.63 20.74 7.40
CA LYS A 562 -0.37 22.17 7.67
C LYS A 562 -1.68 22.94 7.86
N THR A 563 -1.68 23.85 8.83
CA THR A 563 -2.84 24.71 9.12
C THR A 563 -2.94 25.83 8.07
N PRO A 564 -4.10 25.97 7.38
CA PRO A 564 -4.36 27.12 6.52
C PRO A 564 -4.36 28.44 7.28
N GLU A 565 -4.01 29.53 6.61
CA GLU A 565 -4.17 30.87 7.15
C GLU A 565 -5.64 31.14 7.53
N GLY A 566 -5.88 31.72 8.71
CA GLY A 566 -7.21 31.97 9.26
C GLY A 566 -7.95 30.73 9.79
N TYR A 567 -7.37 29.51 9.74
CA TYR A 567 -7.99 28.29 10.26
C TYR A 567 -7.36 27.87 11.61
N ALA A 568 -8.18 27.27 12.49
CA ALA A 568 -7.71 26.76 13.79
C ALA A 568 -6.91 25.45 13.71
N SER A 569 -6.97 24.74 12.57
CA SER A 569 -6.30 23.45 12.34
C SER A 569 -6.25 23.15 10.84
N GLY A 570 -5.15 22.54 10.39
CA GLY A 570 -5.12 21.75 9.16
C GLY A 570 -5.91 20.45 9.32
N SER A 571 -6.13 19.71 8.23
CA SER A 571 -6.83 18.42 8.26
C SER A 571 -6.15 17.45 9.23
N PHE A 572 -6.92 16.83 10.14
CA PHE A 572 -6.35 16.18 11.34
C PHE A 572 -7.12 14.92 11.78
N GLY A 573 -7.34 13.99 10.85
CA GLY A 573 -7.97 12.69 11.13
C GLY A 573 -7.06 11.67 11.85
N PRO A 574 -7.62 10.54 12.31
CA PRO A 574 -6.90 9.52 13.06
C PRO A 574 -5.92 8.67 12.22
N THR A 575 -4.83 8.21 12.82
CA THR A 575 -3.90 7.21 12.27
C THR A 575 -4.25 5.78 12.74
N THR A 576 -3.51 4.78 12.25
CA THR A 576 -3.80 3.36 12.51
C THR A 576 -3.46 2.96 13.95
N ALA A 577 -4.48 2.61 14.74
CA ALA A 577 -4.35 2.26 16.15
C ALA A 577 -3.36 1.12 16.42
N GLY A 578 -3.39 0.08 15.57
CA GLY A 578 -2.60 -1.15 15.71
C GLY A 578 -1.08 -0.96 15.79
N ARG A 579 -0.53 0.16 15.30
CA ARG A 579 0.92 0.42 15.34
C ARG A 579 1.42 0.85 16.73
N MET A 580 0.53 1.34 17.58
CA MET A 580 0.84 1.74 18.97
C MET A 580 0.38 0.68 19.99
N ASP A 581 0.12 -0.56 19.57
CA ASP A 581 -0.38 -1.62 20.45
C ASP A 581 0.63 -2.09 21.51
N SER A 582 1.92 -2.09 21.17
CA SER A 582 3.03 -2.51 22.04
C SER A 582 3.24 -1.59 23.26
N TYR A 583 2.88 -0.32 23.15
CA TYR A 583 3.08 0.67 24.22
C TYR A 583 1.98 0.66 25.29
N VAL A 584 0.83 0.00 25.05
CA VAL A 584 -0.37 0.22 25.88
C VAL A 584 -0.23 -0.33 27.29
N ASP A 585 0.19 -1.59 27.47
CA ASP A 585 0.36 -2.17 28.82
C ASP A 585 1.48 -1.48 29.61
N LEU A 586 2.54 -1.06 28.90
CA LEU A 586 3.67 -0.32 29.47
C LEU A 586 3.24 1.06 29.98
N PHE A 587 2.53 1.86 29.17
CA PHE A 587 2.10 3.19 29.59
C PHE A 587 0.99 3.13 30.66
N GLN A 588 0.08 2.14 30.57
CA GLN A 588 -0.99 1.96 31.57
C GLN A 588 -0.46 1.47 32.92
N SER A 589 0.52 0.57 32.95
CA SER A 589 1.21 0.19 34.20
C SER A 589 1.99 1.34 34.86
N HIS A 590 2.33 2.39 34.10
CA HIS A 590 2.98 3.62 34.60
C HIS A 590 1.99 4.80 34.77
N GLY A 591 0.69 4.52 34.76
CA GLY A 591 -0.37 5.47 35.12
C GLY A 591 -0.87 6.40 34.02
N GLY A 592 -0.64 6.08 32.74
CA GLY A 592 -1.09 6.89 31.60
C GLY A 592 -1.62 6.07 30.42
N SER A 593 -2.02 6.75 29.34
CA SER A 593 -2.62 6.10 28.15
C SER A 593 -3.85 5.21 28.46
N TYR A 594 -4.56 5.50 29.56
CA TYR A 594 -5.77 4.76 29.96
C TYR A 594 -6.90 4.88 28.93
N ILE A 595 -7.03 6.03 28.25
CA ILE A 595 -8.00 6.22 27.16
C ILE A 595 -7.21 6.52 25.90
N THR A 596 -7.44 5.75 24.83
CA THR A 596 -6.79 5.90 23.53
C THR A 596 -7.82 6.13 22.44
N LEU A 597 -7.52 7.01 21.48
CA LEU A 597 -8.41 7.43 20.40
C LEU A 597 -7.66 7.33 19.06
N ALA A 598 -8.16 6.53 18.12
CA ALA A 598 -7.52 6.31 16.82
C ALA A 598 -8.51 5.67 15.83
N LYS A 599 -8.05 5.08 14.72
CA LYS A 599 -8.90 4.26 13.82
C LYS A 599 -8.35 2.86 13.56
N GLY A 600 -9.24 1.94 13.19
CA GLY A 600 -8.95 0.54 12.91
C GLY A 600 -9.12 -0.39 14.11
N ASN A 601 -9.13 -1.69 13.82
CA ASN A 601 -9.06 -2.75 14.83
C ASN A 601 -7.67 -2.83 15.49
N ARG A 602 -7.62 -3.26 16.75
CA ARG A 602 -6.40 -3.48 17.55
C ARG A 602 -6.20 -4.96 17.89
N SER A 603 -5.00 -5.33 18.30
CA SER A 603 -4.63 -6.69 18.69
C SER A 603 -5.10 -7.06 20.11
N LYS A 604 -5.02 -8.35 20.46
CA LYS A 604 -5.49 -8.86 21.76
C LYS A 604 -4.77 -8.22 22.97
N GLN A 605 -3.48 -7.89 22.86
CA GLN A 605 -2.72 -7.29 23.97
C GLN A 605 -3.36 -6.01 24.51
N VAL A 606 -3.94 -5.18 23.64
CA VAL A 606 -4.65 -3.94 24.03
C VAL A 606 -5.99 -4.24 24.71
N THR A 607 -6.65 -5.34 24.33
CA THR A 607 -7.88 -5.79 25.01
C THR A 607 -7.56 -6.25 26.43
N ASP A 608 -6.45 -6.96 26.61
CA ASP A 608 -6.03 -7.48 27.91
C ASP A 608 -5.47 -6.37 28.82
N ALA A 609 -4.66 -5.45 28.28
CA ALA A 609 -4.18 -4.26 29.00
C ALA A 609 -5.35 -3.38 29.49
N CYS A 610 -6.28 -3.04 28.59
CA CYS A 610 -7.47 -2.27 28.97
C CYS A 610 -8.34 -3.00 30.00
N LYS A 611 -8.39 -4.35 30.00
CA LYS A 611 -9.07 -5.12 31.06
C LYS A 611 -8.32 -5.08 32.39
N LYS A 612 -6.99 -5.20 32.36
CA LYS A 612 -6.06 -5.21 33.52
C LYS A 612 -6.04 -3.85 34.24
N HIS A 613 -6.06 -2.75 33.48
CA HIS A 613 -5.87 -1.39 34.00
C HIS A 613 -7.13 -0.51 33.97
N GLY A 614 -8.31 -1.04 33.64
CA GLY A 614 -9.54 -0.24 33.50
C GLY A 614 -9.41 0.85 32.42
N GLY A 615 -8.88 0.46 31.26
CA GLY A 615 -8.62 1.32 30.11
C GLY A 615 -9.65 1.18 28.98
N PHE A 616 -9.60 2.10 28.02
CA PHE A 616 -10.57 2.25 26.94
C PHE A 616 -9.88 2.54 25.60
N TYR A 617 -10.41 1.95 24.53
CA TYR A 617 -10.12 2.35 23.16
C TYR A 617 -11.39 2.90 22.52
N LEU A 618 -11.27 4.07 21.90
CA LEU A 618 -12.31 4.76 21.14
C LEU A 618 -11.91 4.78 19.66
N GLY A 619 -12.75 4.23 18.80
CA GLY A 619 -12.56 4.27 17.35
C GLY A 619 -13.22 5.52 16.76
N SER A 620 -12.42 6.48 16.28
CA SER A 620 -12.88 7.58 15.43
C SER A 620 -13.02 7.12 13.97
N ILE A 621 -13.86 7.79 13.19
CA ILE A 621 -13.98 7.53 11.75
C ILE A 621 -12.66 7.90 11.06
N GLY A 622 -12.08 6.95 10.35
CA GLY A 622 -10.88 7.13 9.54
C GLY A 622 -11.21 7.69 8.15
N GLY A 623 -10.45 8.69 7.71
CA GLY A 623 -10.66 9.37 6.42
C GLY A 623 -11.12 10.83 6.51
N PRO A 624 -12.18 11.19 7.27
CA PRO A 624 -12.82 12.51 7.17
C PRO A 624 -12.07 13.61 7.94
N ALA A 625 -10.85 13.93 7.50
CA ALA A 625 -9.93 14.80 8.25
C ALA A 625 -10.24 16.30 8.17
N ALA A 626 -10.81 16.78 7.05
CA ALA A 626 -11.13 18.19 6.83
C ALA A 626 -12.38 18.62 7.60
N ILE A 627 -13.41 17.77 7.68
CA ILE A 627 -14.61 18.04 8.50
C ILE A 627 -14.29 18.06 10.00
N LEU A 628 -13.39 17.19 10.46
CA LEU A 628 -12.90 17.20 11.85
C LEU A 628 -12.12 18.48 12.17
N ALA A 629 -11.22 18.91 11.28
CA ALA A 629 -10.47 20.15 11.45
C ALA A 629 -11.37 21.39 11.46
N LYS A 630 -12.27 21.52 10.49
CA LYS A 630 -13.18 22.68 10.37
C LYS A 630 -14.16 22.78 11.54
N ASN A 631 -14.75 21.65 11.93
CA ASN A 631 -15.91 21.66 12.82
C ASN A 631 -15.59 21.22 14.25
N SER A 632 -14.72 20.22 14.47
CA SER A 632 -14.46 19.64 15.80
C SER A 632 -13.27 20.27 16.53
N ILE A 633 -12.19 20.59 15.84
CA ILE A 633 -10.96 21.14 16.44
C ILE A 633 -11.07 22.68 16.55
N LYS A 634 -10.52 23.24 17.63
CA LYS A 634 -10.61 24.67 17.98
C LYS A 634 -9.28 25.32 18.35
N GLU A 635 -8.28 24.52 18.72
CA GLU A 635 -6.95 24.95 19.13
C GLU A 635 -5.98 23.79 18.84
N VAL A 636 -4.76 24.10 18.36
CA VAL A 636 -3.67 23.14 18.16
C VAL A 636 -2.36 23.78 18.64
N VAL A 637 -1.73 23.19 19.66
CA VAL A 637 -0.46 23.66 20.25
C VAL A 637 0.55 22.52 20.25
N CYS A 638 1.75 22.76 19.74
CA CYS A 638 2.86 21.80 19.89
C CYS A 638 3.35 21.82 21.34
N LEU A 639 3.41 20.65 21.99
CA LEU A 639 3.68 20.49 23.41
C LEU A 639 5.06 19.89 23.69
N ALA A 640 5.51 18.93 22.88
CA ALA A 640 6.83 18.32 22.99
C ALA A 640 7.31 17.75 21.65
N PHE A 641 8.62 17.59 21.51
CA PHE A 641 9.31 17.07 20.32
C PHE A 641 9.00 17.83 19.01
N PRO A 642 9.07 19.18 18.97
CA PRO A 642 8.75 19.99 17.79
C PRO A 642 9.59 19.65 16.55
N GLU A 643 10.81 19.11 16.74
CA GLU A 643 11.70 18.65 15.68
C GLU A 643 11.12 17.48 14.86
N LEU A 644 10.11 16.78 15.38
CA LEU A 644 9.42 15.69 14.69
C LEU A 644 8.34 16.17 13.71
N GLY A 645 8.08 17.48 13.63
CA GLY A 645 7.05 18.05 12.76
C GLY A 645 5.68 17.45 13.05
N MET A 646 5.06 16.79 12.06
CA MET A 646 3.72 16.20 12.22
C MET A 646 3.66 14.97 13.14
N GLU A 647 4.80 14.39 13.54
CA GLU A 647 4.91 13.30 14.53
C GLU A 647 5.09 13.81 15.97
N ALA A 648 5.21 15.14 16.18
CA ALA A 648 5.35 15.77 17.50
C ALA A 648 4.17 15.50 18.44
N VAL A 649 4.33 15.79 19.73
CA VAL A 649 3.23 15.78 20.70
C VAL A 649 2.46 17.09 20.61
N TRP A 650 1.14 17.02 20.45
CA TRP A 650 0.27 18.19 20.39
C TRP A 650 -0.75 18.18 21.53
N LYS A 651 -1.13 19.35 22.03
CA LYS A 651 -2.36 19.55 22.81
C LYS A 651 -3.40 20.14 21.88
N ILE A 652 -4.61 19.56 21.84
CA ILE A 652 -5.71 20.09 21.02
C ILE A 652 -6.99 20.33 21.82
N GLY A 653 -7.66 21.45 21.51
CA GLY A 653 -9.00 21.76 22.00
C GLY A 653 -10.06 21.16 21.07
N TRP A 654 -10.88 20.26 21.60
CA TRP A 654 -11.91 19.53 20.85
C TRP A 654 -13.33 19.85 21.35
N LYS A 655 -14.26 20.14 20.43
CA LYS A 655 -15.69 20.31 20.71
C LYS A 655 -16.53 19.68 19.62
N THR A 656 -17.26 18.62 19.94
CA THR A 656 -18.15 17.96 18.97
C THR A 656 -19.50 18.67 18.92
N SER A 657 -19.97 19.06 17.73
CA SER A 657 -21.31 19.65 17.54
C SER A 657 -22.37 18.54 17.43
N PRO A 658 -23.56 18.67 18.07
CA PRO A 658 -24.61 17.64 18.03
C PRO A 658 -25.20 17.44 16.63
N HIS A 659 -25.06 18.41 15.72
CA HIS A 659 -25.52 18.29 14.32
C HIS A 659 -24.47 17.63 13.40
N LEU A 660 -23.33 17.18 13.93
CA LEU A 660 -22.20 16.71 13.14
C LEU A 660 -22.03 15.19 13.22
N LEU A 661 -21.77 14.54 12.08
CA LEU A 661 -21.52 13.11 12.01
C LEU A 661 -20.09 12.71 12.47
N SER A 662 -19.58 13.33 13.53
CA SER A 662 -18.25 13.10 14.10
C SER A 662 -18.33 12.21 15.34
N SER A 663 -18.83 10.98 15.20
CA SER A 663 -18.88 10.04 16.32
C SER A 663 -17.59 9.25 16.53
N MET A 664 -17.40 8.80 17.76
CA MET A 664 -16.39 7.82 18.14
C MET A 664 -17.08 6.61 18.80
N THR A 665 -16.63 5.39 18.53
CA THR A 665 -17.28 4.17 19.01
C THR A 665 -16.43 3.48 20.08
N ARG A 666 -16.99 3.16 21.26
CA ARG A 666 -16.27 2.40 22.30
C ARG A 666 -15.95 0.99 21.79
N ALA A 667 -14.65 0.67 21.74
CA ALA A 667 -14.11 -0.54 21.12
C ALA A 667 -13.23 -1.36 22.09
N THR A 668 -13.77 -1.76 23.25
CA THR A 668 -13.09 -2.68 24.19
C THR A 668 -13.54 -4.12 23.97
N THR A 669 -12.75 -4.96 23.29
CA THR A 669 -13.10 -6.25 22.67
C THR A 669 -13.44 -7.44 23.61
N CYS A 670 -14.32 -7.24 24.60
CA CYS A 670 -14.76 -8.29 25.53
C CYS A 670 -15.88 -9.21 24.97
N THR A 671 -15.68 -9.75 23.77
CA THR A 671 -16.22 -11.06 23.32
C THR A 671 -15.79 -11.34 21.88
N ARG A 672 -15.23 -12.53 21.62
CA ARG A 672 -15.38 -13.15 20.29
C ARG A 672 -16.85 -13.59 20.19
N ARG A 673 -17.69 -12.86 19.44
CA ARG A 673 -18.97 -13.41 18.98
C ARG A 673 -18.64 -14.60 18.06
N ARG A 674 -18.72 -15.83 18.59
CA ARG A 674 -18.92 -17.01 17.74
C ARG A 674 -20.22 -16.75 16.99
N PHE A 675 -20.16 -16.61 15.66
CA PHE A 675 -21.33 -16.48 14.80
C PHE A 675 -22.12 -17.81 14.84
N ARG A 676 -22.96 -18.00 15.86
CA ARG A 676 -24.05 -18.97 15.79
C ARG A 676 -25.01 -18.51 14.70
N LYS A 677 -25.42 -19.44 13.82
CA LYS A 677 -26.44 -19.19 12.80
C LYS A 677 -27.73 -18.74 13.50
N SER A 678 -28.13 -17.48 13.31
CA SER A 678 -29.50 -17.05 13.54
C SER A 678 -30.32 -17.46 12.31
N THR A 679 -31.15 -18.49 12.45
CA THR A 679 -32.16 -18.83 11.46
C THR A 679 -33.15 -17.67 11.29
N MET A 680 -33.50 -17.35 10.06
CA MET A 680 -34.54 -16.36 9.77
C MET A 680 -35.91 -16.89 10.22
N SER A 681 -36.75 -16.00 10.72
CA SER A 681 -38.19 -16.22 10.94
C SER A 681 -38.95 -15.01 10.39
N PRO A 682 -39.81 -15.15 9.37
CA PRO A 682 -40.55 -14.02 8.80
C PRO A 682 -41.76 -13.64 9.66
N CYS A 683 -42.16 -12.37 9.59
CA CYS A 683 -43.40 -11.89 10.22
C CYS A 683 -44.64 -12.27 9.40
N ARG A 684 -45.75 -12.60 10.07
CA ARG A 684 -47.14 -12.44 9.61
C ARG A 684 -48.11 -12.53 10.79
N ASP A 685 -49.35 -12.11 10.53
CA ASP A 685 -50.26 -11.60 11.56
C ASP A 685 -51.29 -12.61 12.11
N SER A 686 -51.84 -12.23 13.28
CA SER A 686 -53.19 -12.45 13.82
C SER A 686 -53.74 -13.86 14.20
N ALA A 687 -54.61 -13.81 15.22
CA ALA A 687 -55.48 -14.86 15.79
C ALA A 687 -54.84 -16.00 16.66
N PRO A 688 -55.37 -16.29 17.87
CA PRO A 688 -54.88 -17.36 18.75
C PRO A 688 -55.70 -18.68 18.67
N ALA A 689 -55.01 -19.82 18.84
CA ALA A 689 -55.57 -21.16 19.01
C ALA A 689 -54.67 -21.99 19.97
N PRO A 690 -55.15 -23.10 20.57
CA PRO A 690 -54.66 -23.56 21.89
C PRO A 690 -53.36 -24.37 21.90
N SER A 691 -52.79 -24.50 23.11
CA SER A 691 -51.51 -25.13 23.42
C SER A 691 -51.51 -26.67 23.32
N ILE A 692 -50.41 -27.22 22.82
CA ILE A 692 -50.09 -28.66 22.78
C ILE A 692 -48.77 -28.89 23.55
N PRO A 693 -48.64 -29.90 24.42
CA PRO A 693 -47.42 -30.16 25.20
C PRO A 693 -46.30 -30.80 24.37
N PRO A 694 -45.03 -30.68 24.80
CA PRO A 694 -43.87 -31.26 24.10
C PRO A 694 -43.75 -32.79 24.29
N PRO A 695 -43.12 -33.51 23.34
CA PRO A 695 -42.92 -34.96 23.40
C PRO A 695 -41.79 -35.39 24.35
N PRO A 696 -41.79 -36.66 24.82
CA PRO A 696 -40.79 -37.20 25.76
C PRO A 696 -39.42 -37.54 25.11
N PRO A 697 -38.35 -37.67 25.91
CA PRO A 697 -37.01 -38.03 25.43
C PRO A 697 -36.86 -39.55 25.10
N PRO A 698 -35.88 -39.92 24.26
CA PRO A 698 -35.62 -41.32 23.89
C PRO A 698 -34.92 -42.15 25.00
N PRO A 699 -35.04 -43.49 24.97
CA PRO A 699 -34.59 -44.38 26.04
C PRO A 699 -33.08 -44.72 26.01
N PRO A 700 -32.51 -45.23 27.13
CA PRO A 700 -31.12 -45.68 27.22
C PRO A 700 -30.90 -47.11 26.66
N PRO A 701 -29.67 -47.48 26.28
CA PRO A 701 -29.30 -48.85 25.91
C PRO A 701 -29.22 -49.79 27.14
N PRO A 702 -29.40 -51.11 26.96
CA PRO A 702 -29.52 -52.08 28.05
C PRO A 702 -28.17 -52.50 28.67
N SER A 703 -28.24 -53.04 29.89
CA SER A 703 -27.12 -53.61 30.66
C SER A 703 -27.26 -55.13 30.83
N LEU A 704 -26.15 -55.83 31.12
CA LEU A 704 -26.18 -57.22 31.59
C LEU A 704 -24.92 -57.59 32.42
N PHE A 705 -25.15 -57.68 33.74
CA PHE A 705 -24.52 -58.52 34.79
C PHE A 705 -23.09 -59.08 34.67
N GLY A 706 -22.29 -58.90 35.73
CA GLY A 706 -21.04 -59.65 35.99
C GLY A 706 -20.23 -59.11 37.19
N CYS A 707 -20.37 -59.71 38.38
CA CYS A 707 -19.60 -59.43 39.61
C CYS A 707 -19.06 -60.77 40.17
N PRO A 708 -18.18 -60.83 41.21
CA PRO A 708 -17.71 -59.76 42.10
C PRO A 708 -16.19 -59.76 42.43
N SER A 709 -15.72 -58.73 43.16
CA SER A 709 -14.92 -58.81 44.43
C SER A 709 -14.01 -57.60 44.68
N LEU A 710 -13.74 -57.34 45.97
CA LEU A 710 -12.93 -56.26 46.58
C LEU A 710 -11.82 -56.93 47.44
N PRO A 711 -10.83 -56.23 48.06
CA PRO A 711 -10.76 -54.79 48.34
C PRO A 711 -9.38 -54.08 48.16
N LEU A 712 -9.40 -52.75 48.38
CA LEU A 712 -8.35 -51.90 49.01
C LEU A 712 -6.84 -52.15 48.72
N THR A 713 -6.20 -51.19 48.04
CA THR A 713 -5.15 -50.29 48.61
C THR A 713 -4.64 -49.27 47.57
N SER A 714 -3.83 -48.30 48.01
CA SER A 714 -3.15 -47.26 47.21
C SER A 714 -1.62 -47.49 47.21
N PRO A 715 -0.77 -46.74 46.46
CA PRO A 715 -1.05 -45.64 45.51
C PRO A 715 -0.29 -45.82 44.16
N LEU A 716 -0.02 -44.70 43.46
CA LEU A 716 0.99 -44.48 42.40
C LEU A 716 0.70 -44.93 40.94
N SER A 717 1.45 -44.26 40.06
CA SER A 717 1.77 -44.57 38.64
C SER A 717 0.87 -44.02 37.52
N LEU A 718 1.55 -43.70 36.42
CA LEU A 718 1.03 -43.19 35.15
C LEU A 718 0.15 -44.24 34.46
N VAL A 719 -0.88 -43.79 33.75
CA VAL A 719 -1.45 -44.51 32.60
C VAL A 719 -1.60 -43.54 31.43
N CYS A 720 -0.87 -43.79 30.34
CA CYS A 720 -1.21 -43.20 29.04
C CYS A 720 -2.50 -43.82 28.52
N VAL A 721 -3.41 -43.01 27.97
CA VAL A 721 -4.56 -43.53 27.22
C VAL A 721 -4.05 -44.06 25.88
N CYS A 722 -3.78 -45.36 25.81
CA CYS A 722 -3.59 -46.07 24.56
C CYS A 722 -4.94 -46.23 23.85
N VAL A 723 -5.00 -45.81 22.59
CA VAL A 723 -6.00 -46.30 21.62
C VAL A 723 -5.26 -46.94 20.45
N GLY A 724 -4.96 -48.23 20.60
CA GLY A 724 -4.83 -49.15 19.46
C GLY A 724 -6.14 -49.95 19.31
N GLY A 725 -6.42 -50.65 18.21
CA GLY A 725 -5.70 -50.76 16.92
C GLY A 725 -6.63 -50.37 15.74
N TRP A 726 -6.20 -50.31 14.47
CA TRP A 726 -5.30 -51.23 13.73
C TRP A 726 -5.85 -52.66 13.67
N VAL A 727 -5.88 -53.39 12.54
CA VAL A 727 -5.51 -53.12 11.11
C VAL A 727 -6.30 -54.17 10.26
N GLY A 728 -6.44 -54.17 8.93
CA GLY A 728 -5.70 -53.56 7.82
C GLY A 728 -5.03 -54.64 6.95
N GLY A 729 -3.91 -54.32 6.30
CA GLY A 729 -3.07 -55.27 5.55
C GLY A 729 -3.05 -55.01 4.04
N CYS A 730 -1.98 -55.25 3.28
CA CYS A 730 -0.62 -55.71 3.59
C CYS A 730 0.37 -54.94 2.67
N VAL A 731 1.71 -54.95 2.80
CA VAL A 731 2.65 -56.07 3.03
C VAL A 731 3.89 -55.66 3.84
N CYS A 732 4.39 -56.64 4.59
CA CYS A 732 5.68 -56.81 5.28
C CYS A 732 6.77 -55.72 5.19
N VAL A 733 7.31 -55.36 6.37
CA VAL A 733 8.71 -54.99 6.58
C VAL A 733 9.36 -56.08 7.42
N CYS A 734 10.45 -56.70 6.95
CA CYS A 734 11.27 -57.59 7.77
C CYS A 734 12.23 -56.77 8.66
N HIS A 735 12.53 -57.28 9.84
CA HIS A 735 13.41 -56.65 10.83
C HIS A 735 14.89 -57.03 10.64
N SER A 736 15.76 -56.24 11.30
CA SER A 736 16.95 -56.70 12.06
C SER A 736 18.30 -56.06 11.70
N GLN A 737 18.68 -55.09 12.55
CA GLN A 737 20.02 -54.88 13.13
C GLN A 737 21.17 -54.22 12.34
N LYS A 738 21.81 -53.27 13.06
CA LYS A 738 23.22 -52.83 13.02
C LYS A 738 23.67 -51.97 11.82
N ASP A 739 24.55 -50.97 11.99
CA ASP A 739 25.19 -50.43 13.20
C ASP A 739 25.54 -48.91 13.03
N GLU A 740 25.95 -48.26 14.13
CA GLU A 740 26.70 -46.99 14.21
C GLU A 740 26.05 -45.59 13.93
N TYR A 741 26.79 -44.55 14.35
CA TYR A 741 26.49 -43.11 14.54
C TYR A 741 26.99 -42.26 13.32
N PRO A 742 26.94 -40.89 13.25
CA PRO A 742 26.58 -39.88 14.27
C PRO A 742 25.69 -38.66 13.83
N HIS A 743 25.41 -37.80 14.80
CA HIS A 743 25.16 -36.32 14.74
C HIS A 743 24.42 -35.66 13.57
N CYS A 744 23.34 -34.92 13.92
CA CYS A 744 23.29 -33.47 13.67
C CYS A 744 22.40 -32.76 14.71
N SER A 745 22.73 -31.51 15.07
CA SER A 745 22.13 -30.80 16.21
C SER A 745 21.56 -29.43 15.81
N ILE A 746 20.26 -29.21 16.05
CA ILE A 746 19.67 -27.86 16.16
C ILE A 746 18.57 -27.92 17.24
N TYR A 747 18.68 -27.15 18.32
CA TYR A 747 17.55 -26.43 18.92
C TYR A 747 17.97 -25.38 19.97
N LEU A 748 17.19 -24.30 20.02
CA LEU A 748 17.01 -23.26 21.06
C LEU A 748 17.95 -23.18 22.27
N PHE A 749 18.41 -21.96 22.57
CA PHE A 749 18.87 -21.56 23.91
C PHE A 749 18.28 -20.22 24.33
N ARG A 750 17.44 -20.20 25.38
CA ARG A 750 17.20 -19.01 26.22
C ARG A 750 16.52 -19.33 27.55
N LEU A 751 17.31 -19.60 28.59
CA LEU A 751 17.08 -19.17 29.99
C LEU A 751 18.10 -19.83 30.94
N LEU A 752 18.92 -19.00 31.60
CA LEU A 752 19.04 -18.93 33.05
C LEU A 752 20.09 -17.85 33.41
N LEU A 753 19.74 -16.97 34.36
CA LEU A 753 20.61 -15.94 34.91
C LEU A 753 20.46 -15.99 36.43
N CYS A 754 21.54 -16.22 37.16
CA CYS A 754 21.60 -15.98 38.60
C CYS A 754 23.02 -15.92 39.14
N CYS A 755 23.18 -15.11 40.19
CA CYS A 755 24.33 -15.01 41.09
C CYS A 755 25.64 -14.40 40.53
N PRO A 756 26.44 -13.77 41.41
CA PRO A 756 27.00 -12.45 41.06
C PRO A 756 28.52 -12.31 41.29
N PHE A 757 29.07 -11.17 40.85
CA PHE A 757 30.33 -10.66 41.38
C PHE A 757 30.26 -9.17 41.70
N SER A 758 31.04 -8.76 42.70
CA SER A 758 31.08 -7.39 43.23
C SER A 758 32.52 -6.87 43.34
N ARG A 759 32.70 -5.60 42.97
CA ARG A 759 33.56 -4.60 43.64
C ARG A 759 35.11 -4.68 43.54
N VAL A 760 35.64 -3.63 42.89
CA VAL A 760 36.91 -2.87 43.12
C VAL A 760 38.28 -3.51 42.71
N PRO A 761 39.40 -2.74 42.53
CA PRO A 761 39.82 -2.36 41.17
C PRO A 761 41.37 -2.58 40.89
N PRO A 762 42.19 -1.73 40.21
CA PRO A 762 43.20 -2.26 39.28
C PRO A 762 44.68 -1.98 39.64
N THR A 763 45.61 -2.69 38.97
CA THR A 763 47.05 -2.36 38.97
C THR A 763 47.78 -2.76 37.67
N LEU A 764 48.17 -1.72 36.91
CA LEU A 764 49.52 -1.43 36.37
C LEU A 764 50.43 -2.53 35.74
N LEU A 765 51.15 -2.08 34.69
CA LEU A 765 52.37 -2.62 34.05
C LEU A 765 52.23 -3.93 33.22
N THR A 766 53.11 -4.25 32.26
CA THR A 766 53.79 -3.45 31.20
C THR A 766 54.46 -4.40 30.18
N VAL A 767 54.64 -3.92 28.95
CA VAL A 767 55.53 -4.37 27.84
C VAL A 767 56.64 -5.39 28.19
N VAL A 768 56.80 -6.43 27.33
CA VAL A 768 58.10 -6.84 26.73
C VAL A 768 57.89 -7.74 25.50
N SER A 769 58.87 -7.75 24.58
CA SER A 769 58.81 -8.34 23.24
C SER A 769 59.93 -9.34 22.94
N SER A 770 59.62 -10.44 22.27
CA SER A 770 60.51 -11.20 21.36
C SER A 770 59.66 -12.21 20.57
N CYS A 771 59.77 -12.45 19.25
CA CYS A 771 60.84 -12.42 18.23
C CYS A 771 61.52 -13.78 17.94
N THR A 772 61.22 -14.27 16.74
CA THR A 772 62.04 -15.12 15.83
C THR A 772 62.20 -16.64 16.09
N PRO A 773 62.45 -17.46 15.02
CA PRO A 773 62.02 -18.87 14.96
C PRO A 773 63.16 -19.87 14.61
N MET A 774 62.80 -21.13 14.32
CA MET A 774 63.67 -22.08 13.59
C MET A 774 62.89 -22.99 12.61
N THR A 775 63.61 -23.67 11.71
CA THR A 775 63.11 -24.29 10.47
C THR A 775 63.82 -25.64 10.15
N GLY A 776 63.29 -26.45 9.23
CA GLY A 776 64.11 -27.42 8.45
C GLY A 776 63.46 -28.74 7.99
N GLY A 777 63.69 -29.11 6.71
CA GLY A 777 63.46 -30.47 6.13
C GLY A 777 62.01 -30.80 5.72
N ILE A 778 61.60 -31.00 4.46
CA ILE A 778 62.23 -31.15 3.11
C ILE A 778 62.85 -32.53 2.77
N VAL A 779 62.18 -33.25 1.86
CA VAL A 779 62.70 -34.09 0.74
C VAL A 779 61.67 -33.98 -0.41
N ALA A 780 62.03 -34.13 -1.70
CA ALA A 780 61.12 -33.81 -2.82
C ALA A 780 61.27 -34.65 -4.12
N ARG A 781 60.17 -34.72 -4.90
CA ARG A 781 60.02 -34.96 -6.36
C ARG A 781 58.88 -34.02 -6.79
N GLY A 782 58.88 -33.18 -7.83
CA GLY A 782 59.42 -33.24 -9.20
C GLY A 782 58.23 -33.23 -10.17
N CYS A 783 58.10 -32.41 -11.25
CA CYS A 783 59.01 -31.47 -11.93
C CYS A 783 58.23 -30.41 -12.78
N VAL A 784 58.85 -29.24 -13.07
CA VAL A 784 58.85 -28.49 -14.38
C VAL A 784 57.50 -28.06 -15.03
N TRP A 785 57.22 -26.81 -15.49
CA TRP A 785 57.95 -25.52 -15.56
C TRP A 785 56.99 -24.33 -15.89
N CYS A 786 57.39 -23.08 -15.56
CA CYS A 786 57.05 -21.77 -16.21
C CYS A 786 55.57 -21.30 -16.36
N ALA A 787 55.20 -20.00 -16.44
CA ALA A 787 55.82 -18.66 -16.25
C ALA A 787 54.71 -17.57 -16.51
N PHE A 788 54.75 -16.26 -16.17
CA PHE A 788 55.55 -15.40 -15.26
C PHE A 788 54.77 -14.07 -15.02
N GLY A 789 54.90 -13.42 -13.83
CA GLY A 789 54.76 -11.95 -13.63
C GLY A 789 53.35 -11.30 -13.67
N HIS A 790 52.83 -10.55 -12.68
CA HIS A 790 53.24 -10.17 -11.31
C HIS A 790 54.08 -8.87 -11.06
N GLU A 791 53.38 -7.77 -10.70
CA GLU A 791 53.82 -6.66 -9.82
C GLU A 791 52.60 -6.27 -8.93
N ALA A 792 52.63 -5.95 -7.62
CA ALA A 792 53.63 -5.44 -6.67
C ALA A 792 53.93 -3.92 -6.80
N VAL A 793 53.13 -3.01 -6.23
CA VAL A 793 53.06 -2.64 -4.80
C VAL A 793 54.41 -2.24 -4.18
N LYS A 794 54.79 -0.93 -4.25
CA LYS A 794 55.28 -0.11 -3.12
C LYS A 794 55.71 1.32 -3.48
N SER A 795 55.12 2.31 -2.81
CA SER A 795 55.74 3.56 -2.33
C SER A 795 54.79 4.10 -1.25
N ILE A 796 55.02 3.88 0.05
CA ILE A 796 56.01 4.52 0.94
C ILE A 796 55.82 6.04 0.98
N ALA A 797 55.61 6.56 2.19
CA ALA A 797 55.22 7.94 2.47
C ALA A 797 56.34 8.75 3.09
N GLN A 798 56.31 10.07 2.89
CA GLN A 798 56.94 11.06 3.77
C GLN A 798 56.34 12.47 3.55
N CYS A 799 56.32 13.26 4.62
CA CYS A 799 55.84 14.66 4.72
C CYS A 799 54.32 14.85 4.47
N LEU A 800 53.53 15.40 5.41
CA LEU A 800 53.58 16.74 6.04
C LEU A 800 53.11 17.87 5.11
N GLU A 801 51.80 18.04 5.03
CA GLU A 801 51.08 19.25 5.47
C GLU A 801 49.71 18.84 6.04
#